data_AF-A0A2H8TW49-F1
#
_entry.id   AF-A0A2H8TW49-F1
#
_cell.length_a   1.000
_cell.length_b   1.000
_cell.length_c   1.000
_cell.angle_alpha   90.00
_cell.angle_beta   90.00
_cell.angle_gamma   90.00
#
_symmetry.space_group_name_H-M   'P 1'
#
loop_
_entity.id
_entity.type
_entity.pdbx_description
1 polymer ?
#
loop_
_entity_poly.entity_id
_entity_poly.type
_entity_poly.pdbx_seq_one_letter_code
_entity_poly.pdbx_strand_id
1 'polypeptide(L)'
;RLAMDYGVDDDNCDDDDDDDDEEDDDDQEDCDEDDCYIEDVRLGKGTSISSGRSRSTSGAGGIDGDCDDDDDEDSGVSPKEVGHNIYILCHQLAQHNKELAGLLKPNSLYCSEVEGVQATGGQNQQQQQQQQQQLLQQQNQVDPRVNRALVYYASHTAQIEIVRHDRTLEQIVFPIPEICEYLTRDTKIKIYNTAERDDQGSKVSDFFEKTDDMFNEMMWQKKLRARPSLFWVSSFMSLWSNILFNCAVIINLIVAFFYPFDNGGSGSSSNNSDDGQRRRMISALGGHVSAAVWLGLLASICAAAFLLWARDDDNADDVDDVEDDDDDEDEDGGGGGDRDQQQQRKTTRRRRQQRRRRRRRTLLTTRTSRRRWTAAVRTTLVVTAILRLILSVGPEPTLWLLGAITVVMKSVHIISIMGNQGTFTKRLGQILASAEILYHLMYIMFCILGLCMHPFFYSVLLLDVVYREETLLNVIRSVTRNGRSIILTAVLALILVYLFSIIGYMFFKDDFLVQVDDDVVFDTSGSDDQQSCSAAAATGDDFNCDGRDSSLTRSSLSVDTGGGDRKERACDSLIMCIVTTLNQGLRNGGGIGDILRAPSSQEPLFVARVVYDLLFFFIVIIIVLNLIFGVIIDTFADLRSEKQQKELILKNTCFVCGLNRSAFDNKTVSFEEHIKCEHNMWHYLYFIVLVKVKDPTEFTGPESYVYAMVKDRNLDWFPRLRAMSLLMAAQVDSEGEQVELRGLQTQLETTQTLVALLSQQLSELKEQMTEQRKQRQRIGLLNSTSAYYGIGGGGGVNVLRQQNQMGIL
;
A
#
# COMPACT_ATOMS: atom_id res chain seq x y z
N ARG A 1 29.74 -58.47 -16.29
CA ARG A 1 29.19 -59.72 -16.85
C ARG A 1 28.49 -59.33 -18.14
N LEU A 2 29.08 -59.75 -19.28
CA LEU A 2 28.61 -59.69 -20.68
C LEU A 2 28.35 -58.27 -21.24
N ALA A 3 29.16 -57.62 -22.08
CA ALA A 3 30.00 -57.95 -23.26
C ALA A 3 29.33 -57.67 -24.62
N MET A 4 30.15 -57.09 -25.51
CA MET A 4 30.04 -56.83 -26.96
C MET A 4 29.39 -55.50 -27.36
N ASP A 5 30.09 -54.50 -27.92
CA ASP A 5 31.08 -54.40 -29.03
C ASP A 5 30.43 -54.51 -30.43
N TYR A 6 30.38 -53.38 -31.15
CA TYR A 6 30.95 -53.15 -32.50
C TYR A 6 30.68 -51.70 -32.94
N GLY A 7 31.69 -51.04 -33.50
CA GLY A 7 31.62 -49.66 -34.01
C GLY A 7 31.57 -49.55 -35.53
N VAL A 8 32.03 -48.36 -35.98
CA VAL A 8 32.39 -47.90 -37.34
C VAL A 8 31.38 -46.96 -38.02
N ASP A 9 31.73 -45.67 -37.90
CA ASP A 9 31.97 -44.64 -38.93
C ASP A 9 30.91 -44.19 -39.96
N ASP A 10 30.85 -42.86 -40.01
CA ASP A 10 30.75 -41.93 -41.14
C ASP A 10 29.41 -41.36 -41.63
N ASP A 11 29.46 -40.02 -41.68
CA ASP A 11 28.86 -39.06 -42.61
C ASP A 11 27.41 -38.54 -42.42
N ASN A 12 27.38 -37.36 -41.80
CA ASN A 12 26.99 -36.07 -42.39
C ASN A 12 25.52 -35.82 -42.81
N CYS A 13 24.94 -34.82 -42.10
CA CYS A 13 23.94 -33.82 -42.49
C CYS A 13 22.74 -34.23 -43.37
N ASP A 14 21.53 -34.06 -42.84
CA ASP A 14 20.67 -32.90 -43.15
C ASP A 14 19.40 -32.95 -42.29
N ASP A 15 19.08 -31.78 -41.73
CA ASP A 15 17.78 -31.14 -41.47
C ASP A 15 16.55 -31.90 -40.91
N ASP A 16 15.82 -31.14 -40.09
CA ASP A 16 14.41 -31.26 -39.68
C ASP A 16 14.11 -32.14 -38.44
N ASP A 17 14.27 -31.55 -37.25
CA ASP A 17 13.50 -31.95 -36.07
C ASP A 17 12.45 -30.85 -35.77
N ASP A 18 11.24 -31.14 -36.24
CA ASP A 18 9.98 -30.77 -35.60
C ASP A 18 9.98 -31.37 -34.18
N ASP A 19 9.81 -30.55 -33.15
CA ASP A 19 9.34 -31.02 -31.86
C ASP A 19 8.17 -30.13 -31.40
N ASP A 20 7.00 -30.76 -31.43
CA ASP A 20 5.75 -30.36 -30.83
C ASP A 20 5.91 -30.22 -29.31
N ASP A 21 5.87 -28.98 -28.79
CA ASP A 21 5.69 -28.73 -27.36
C ASP A 21 4.19 -28.76 -27.04
N GLU A 22 3.77 -29.79 -26.29
CA GLU A 22 2.45 -29.94 -25.69
C GLU A 22 2.14 -28.77 -24.73
N GLU A 23 0.95 -28.18 -24.92
CA GLU A 23 0.34 -27.19 -24.05
C GLU A 23 -0.09 -27.84 -22.71
N ASP A 24 0.56 -27.45 -21.61
CA ASP A 24 0.01 -27.58 -20.26
C ASP A 24 -0.31 -26.16 -19.73
N ASP A 25 -1.60 -25.87 -19.69
CA ASP A 25 -2.23 -24.71 -19.06
C ASP A 25 -2.08 -24.80 -17.52
N ASP A 26 -1.22 -23.97 -16.94
CA ASP A 26 -1.28 -23.61 -15.51
C ASP A 26 -1.25 -22.08 -15.38
N ASP A 27 -2.44 -21.48 -15.50
CA ASP A 27 -2.74 -20.10 -15.12
C ASP A 27 -2.59 -19.94 -13.59
N GLN A 28 -1.38 -19.62 -13.14
CA GLN A 28 -1.15 -19.03 -11.83
C GLN A 28 -0.76 -17.55 -12.02
N GLU A 29 -1.78 -16.70 -12.15
CA GLU A 29 -1.64 -15.24 -12.01
C GLU A 29 -1.20 -14.91 -10.58
N ASP A 30 0.12 -14.90 -10.34
CA ASP A 30 0.70 -14.17 -9.24
C ASP A 30 0.55 -12.66 -9.53
N CYS A 31 -0.33 -12.02 -8.77
CA CYS A 31 -0.53 -10.58 -8.78
C CYS A 31 0.73 -9.88 -8.26
N ASP A 32 1.62 -9.47 -9.16
CA ASP A 32 2.72 -8.55 -8.82
C ASP A 32 2.13 -7.16 -8.51
N GLU A 33 2.06 -6.84 -7.21
CA GLU A 33 1.88 -5.48 -6.68
C GLU A 33 3.12 -4.62 -7.01
N ASP A 34 3.22 -4.13 -8.24
CA ASP A 34 4.15 -3.05 -8.60
C ASP A 34 3.55 -1.70 -8.13
N ASP A 35 3.68 -1.45 -6.83
CA ASP A 35 3.46 -0.12 -6.25
C ASP A 35 4.62 0.80 -6.63
N CYS A 36 4.28 1.94 -7.23
CA CYS A 36 5.19 2.97 -7.68
C CYS A 36 5.90 3.62 -6.47
N TYR A 37 7.13 3.20 -6.19
CA TYR A 37 8.02 3.85 -5.24
C TYR A 37 8.41 5.25 -5.75
N ILE A 38 7.91 6.31 -5.09
CA ILE A 38 8.56 7.62 -5.10
C ILE A 38 9.92 7.47 -4.41
N GLU A 39 11.04 7.45 -5.12
CA GLU A 39 12.37 7.64 -4.53
C GLU A 39 12.70 9.13 -4.52
N ASP A 40 12.48 9.82 -3.39
CA ASP A 40 13.20 11.05 -3.11
C ASP A 40 14.62 10.68 -2.64
N VAL A 41 15.61 10.96 -3.49
CA VAL A 41 17.02 10.62 -3.26
C VAL A 41 17.57 11.38 -2.05
N ARG A 42 18.00 10.61 -1.04
CA ARG A 42 18.78 11.06 0.11
C ARG A 42 20.22 11.37 -0.35
N LEU A 43 20.56 12.64 -0.55
CA LEU A 43 21.95 13.09 -0.63
C LEU A 43 22.62 12.95 0.75
N GLY A 44 23.25 11.80 0.98
CA GLY A 44 24.09 11.58 2.15
C GLY A 44 25.38 12.41 2.04
N LYS A 45 25.57 13.38 2.93
CA LYS A 45 26.90 13.93 3.23
C LYS A 45 27.70 12.85 3.99
N GLY A 46 28.60 12.19 3.29
CA GLY A 46 29.63 11.34 3.87
C GLY A 46 30.75 12.17 4.47
N THR A 47 30.96 12.03 5.76
CA THR A 47 32.16 12.43 6.49
C THR A 47 33.37 11.64 5.98
N SER A 48 34.39 12.29 5.42
CA SER A 48 35.68 11.69 5.14
C SER A 48 36.75 12.29 6.07
N ILE A 49 37.14 11.48 7.05
CA ILE A 49 38.40 11.59 7.78
C ILE A 49 39.45 10.82 6.95
N SER A 50 40.56 11.47 6.58
CA SER A 50 41.77 10.74 6.21
C SER A 50 43.03 11.54 6.54
N SER A 51 43.86 10.93 7.40
CA SER A 51 45.21 11.35 7.76
C SER A 51 46.26 10.55 6.99
N GLY A 52 47.41 11.17 6.66
CA GLY A 52 48.70 10.51 6.35
C GLY A 52 49.25 10.91 4.97
N ARG A 53 50.17 11.88 4.78
CA ARG A 53 51.53 12.20 5.28
C ARG A 53 52.65 11.72 4.33
N SER A 54 53.52 12.69 3.97
CA SER A 54 54.93 12.64 3.51
C SER A 54 55.16 13.12 2.06
N ARG A 55 56.16 13.94 1.67
CA ARG A 55 57.32 14.58 2.33
C ARG A 55 57.92 15.67 1.40
N SER A 56 58.45 16.77 1.99
CA SER A 56 59.46 17.75 1.47
C SER A 56 59.12 18.57 0.20
N THR A 57 59.22 19.91 0.17
CA THR A 57 60.43 20.72 0.36
C THR A 57 60.12 22.22 0.65
N SER A 58 60.92 22.81 1.54
CA SER A 58 61.41 24.22 1.63
C SER A 58 60.55 25.43 1.22
N GLY A 59 60.42 26.39 2.15
CA GLY A 59 60.74 27.80 1.87
C GLY A 59 59.64 28.85 2.01
N ALA A 60 59.63 29.54 3.17
CA ALA A 60 59.44 30.98 3.37
C ALA A 60 58.28 31.77 2.68
N GLY A 61 57.40 32.35 3.52
CA GLY A 61 56.97 33.77 3.43
C GLY A 61 55.54 34.08 2.97
N GLY A 62 54.84 34.93 3.75
CA GLY A 62 53.63 35.68 3.34
C GLY A 62 52.30 35.04 3.77
N ILE A 63 51.61 35.49 4.83
CA ILE A 63 50.71 36.66 4.95
C ILE A 63 49.25 36.31 4.56
N ASP A 64 48.34 36.61 5.50
CA ASP A 64 46.85 36.71 5.45
C ASP A 64 46.04 35.40 5.37
N GLY A 65 45.02 35.13 6.17
CA GLY A 65 44.34 35.83 7.26
C GLY A 65 43.23 34.89 7.78
N ASP A 66 42.97 34.90 9.09
CA ASP A 66 41.80 34.24 9.68
C ASP A 66 40.53 34.80 9.04
N CYS A 67 39.63 33.93 8.60
CA CYS A 67 38.21 34.25 8.51
C CYS A 67 37.49 33.32 9.49
N ASP A 68 37.31 33.83 10.70
CA ASP A 68 36.19 33.47 11.55
C ASP A 68 34.90 33.71 10.74
N ASP A 69 34.06 32.68 10.59
CA ASP A 69 32.67 32.81 10.14
C ASP A 69 31.88 33.46 11.29
N ASP A 70 32.07 34.78 11.44
CA ASP A 70 31.17 35.63 12.21
C ASP A 70 29.94 35.96 11.36
N ASP A 71 28.78 35.80 12.00
CA ASP A 71 27.46 36.21 11.52
C ASP A 71 27.42 37.73 11.24
N ASP A 72 27.76 38.13 10.01
CA ASP A 72 27.32 39.40 9.45
C ASP A 72 26.04 39.17 8.64
N GLU A 73 24.92 39.67 9.17
CA GLU A 73 23.69 39.95 8.42
C GLU A 73 24.01 40.93 7.28
N ASP A 74 24.47 40.41 6.15
CA ASP A 74 24.51 41.19 4.93
C ASP A 74 23.06 41.43 4.49
N SER A 75 22.61 42.67 4.65
CA SER A 75 21.37 43.26 4.12
C SER A 75 21.26 43.22 2.57
N GLY A 76 22.00 42.33 1.92
CA GLY A 76 21.99 42.06 0.49
C GLY A 76 21.09 40.87 0.16
N VAL A 77 20.20 41.05 -0.82
CA VAL A 77 19.41 39.95 -1.39
C VAL A 77 20.36 38.90 -1.98
N SER A 78 20.17 37.63 -1.63
CA SER A 78 21.04 36.55 -2.09
C SER A 78 20.99 36.41 -3.63
N PRO A 79 22.13 36.27 -4.34
CA PRO A 79 22.14 35.99 -5.78
C PRO A 79 21.33 34.75 -6.17
N LYS A 80 21.18 33.81 -5.24
CA LYS A 80 20.36 32.60 -5.39
C LYS A 80 18.87 32.93 -5.52
N GLU A 81 18.37 33.87 -4.72
CA GLU A 81 16.97 34.33 -4.76
C GLU A 81 16.72 35.13 -6.05
N VAL A 82 17.65 36.01 -6.42
CA VAL A 82 17.59 36.75 -7.69
C VAL A 82 17.58 35.81 -8.88
N GLY A 83 18.45 34.81 -8.90
CA GLY A 83 18.50 33.78 -9.94
C GLY A 83 17.19 32.97 -10.05
N HIS A 84 16.58 32.66 -8.90
CA HIS A 84 15.29 31.96 -8.86
C HIS A 84 14.17 32.82 -9.45
N ASN A 85 14.12 34.12 -9.14
CA ASN A 85 13.14 35.05 -9.71
C ASN A 85 13.27 35.17 -11.24
N ILE A 86 14.51 35.21 -11.76
CA ILE A 86 14.76 35.20 -13.21
C ILE A 86 14.27 33.89 -13.83
N TYR A 87 14.52 32.76 -13.18
CA TYR A 87 14.04 31.45 -13.65
C TYR A 87 12.51 31.41 -13.74
N ILE A 88 11.79 31.90 -12.71
CA ILE A 88 10.33 31.98 -12.72
C ILE A 88 9.82 32.82 -13.89
N LEU A 89 10.42 33.98 -14.13
CA LEU A 89 10.05 34.83 -15.27
C LEU A 89 10.27 34.12 -16.61
N CYS A 90 11.42 33.48 -16.80
CA CYS A 90 11.70 32.70 -18.01
C CYS A 90 10.70 31.55 -18.18
N HIS A 91 10.31 30.88 -17.08
CA HIS A 91 9.32 29.81 -17.10
C HIS A 91 7.93 30.30 -17.54
N GLN A 92 7.50 31.47 -17.07
CA GLN A 92 6.24 32.09 -17.50
C GLN A 92 6.28 32.48 -18.98
N LEU A 93 7.39 33.06 -19.46
CA LEU A 93 7.57 33.45 -20.86
C LEU A 93 7.66 32.23 -21.80
N ALA A 94 8.17 31.10 -21.30
CA ALA A 94 8.33 29.87 -22.07
C ALA A 94 6.99 29.27 -22.55
N GLN A 95 5.87 29.62 -21.91
CA GLN A 95 4.54 29.21 -22.35
C GLN A 95 4.16 29.78 -23.72
N HIS A 96 4.72 30.94 -24.08
CA HIS A 96 4.50 31.60 -25.36
C HIS A 96 5.63 31.35 -26.36
N ASN A 97 6.82 30.94 -25.90
CA ASN A 97 7.99 30.71 -26.75
C ASN A 97 8.56 29.29 -26.58
N LYS A 98 8.37 28.46 -27.63
CA LYS A 98 8.84 27.06 -27.68
C LYS A 98 10.36 26.93 -27.62
N GLU A 99 11.11 27.90 -28.12
CA GLU A 99 12.58 27.88 -28.08
C GLU A 99 13.09 28.02 -26.65
N LEU A 100 12.54 28.99 -25.91
CA LEU A 100 12.85 29.20 -24.50
C LEU A 100 12.44 28.00 -23.64
N ALA A 101 11.27 27.40 -23.94
CA ALA A 101 10.83 26.17 -23.29
C ALA A 101 11.79 24.99 -23.54
N GLY A 102 12.47 24.95 -24.69
CA GLY A 102 13.52 23.97 -24.97
C GLY A 102 14.77 24.19 -24.13
N LEU A 103 15.17 25.44 -23.92
CA LEU A 103 16.38 25.83 -23.17
C LEU A 103 16.28 25.61 -21.65
N LEU A 104 15.07 25.70 -21.10
CA LEU A 104 14.83 25.50 -19.66
C LEU A 104 14.79 24.03 -19.24
N LYS A 105 14.70 23.09 -20.19
CA LYS A 105 14.68 21.66 -19.88
C LYS A 105 16.08 21.17 -19.51
N PRO A 106 16.27 20.60 -18.31
CA PRO A 106 17.56 20.04 -17.93
C PRO A 106 17.92 18.87 -18.86
N ASN A 107 19.21 18.71 -19.14
CA ASN A 107 19.69 17.67 -20.06
C ASN A 107 19.42 16.27 -19.45
N SER A 108 18.59 15.48 -20.14
CA SER A 108 18.09 14.16 -19.70
C SER A 108 19.19 13.12 -19.41
N LEU A 109 20.44 13.33 -19.84
CA LEU A 109 21.54 12.39 -19.59
C LEU A 109 21.88 12.26 -18.10
N TYR A 110 21.62 13.28 -17.28
CA TYR A 110 21.83 13.22 -15.83
C TYR A 110 20.59 12.72 -15.04
N CYS A 111 19.42 12.70 -15.67
CA CYS A 111 18.16 12.24 -15.03
C CYS A 111 17.89 10.75 -15.28
N SER A 112 18.41 10.17 -16.37
CA SER A 112 18.24 8.74 -16.70
C SER A 112 19.08 7.75 -15.88
N GLU A 113 19.84 8.20 -14.88
CA GLU A 113 20.45 7.29 -13.90
C GLU A 113 19.53 6.96 -12.71
N VAL A 114 18.35 7.58 -12.60
CA VAL A 114 17.47 7.41 -11.42
C VAL A 114 16.10 6.79 -11.74
N GLU A 115 15.56 6.91 -12.95
CA GLU A 115 14.25 6.30 -13.28
C GLU A 115 14.38 5.17 -14.31
N GLY A 116 14.30 3.93 -13.82
CA GLY A 116 14.15 2.75 -14.67
C GLY A 116 12.68 2.49 -14.97
N VAL A 117 12.17 2.98 -16.11
CA VAL A 117 10.86 2.56 -16.63
C VAL A 117 10.98 2.23 -18.12
N GLN A 118 10.58 1.01 -18.47
CA GLN A 118 10.44 0.52 -19.84
C GLN A 118 9.19 1.14 -20.47
N ALA A 119 9.37 2.02 -21.46
CA ALA A 119 8.28 2.43 -22.34
C ALA A 119 8.10 1.38 -23.45
N THR A 120 7.01 0.62 -23.38
CA THR A 120 6.45 -0.14 -24.51
C THR A 120 5.43 0.74 -25.23
N GLY A 121 5.55 0.82 -26.55
CA GLY A 121 4.64 1.60 -27.39
C GLY A 121 5.27 1.90 -28.75
N GLY A 122 4.93 1.08 -29.75
CA GLY A 122 5.35 1.28 -31.13
C GLY A 122 4.49 2.33 -31.86
N GLN A 123 5.11 3.10 -32.76
CA GLN A 123 4.91 3.05 -34.22
C GLN A 123 5.62 4.25 -34.89
N ASN A 124 6.09 4.04 -36.13
CA ASN A 124 6.57 5.04 -37.11
C ASN A 124 7.95 5.71 -36.89
N GLN A 125 9.01 4.98 -37.26
CA GLN A 125 10.41 5.33 -37.00
C GLN A 125 11.14 6.22 -38.02
N GLN A 126 10.57 6.60 -39.16
CA GLN A 126 11.39 7.25 -40.21
C GLN A 126 11.36 8.79 -40.23
N GLN A 127 10.31 9.46 -39.74
CA GLN A 127 10.28 10.94 -39.71
C GLN A 127 10.78 11.56 -38.39
N GLN A 128 10.68 10.86 -37.26
CA GLN A 128 11.22 11.36 -35.98
C GLN A 128 12.76 11.30 -35.89
N GLN A 129 13.41 10.38 -36.61
CA GLN A 129 14.86 10.21 -36.51
C GLN A 129 15.67 11.41 -37.05
N GLN A 130 15.20 12.11 -38.10
CA GLN A 130 15.93 13.28 -38.62
C GLN A 130 15.80 14.50 -37.69
N GLN A 131 14.64 14.69 -37.06
CA GLN A 131 14.42 15.81 -36.14
C GLN A 131 15.14 15.61 -34.80
N GLN A 132 15.22 14.35 -34.32
CA GLN A 132 15.95 14.01 -33.11
C GLN A 132 17.48 14.14 -33.27
N GLN A 133 18.01 13.92 -34.48
CA GLN A 133 19.45 13.99 -34.75
C GLN A 133 19.98 15.44 -34.84
N GLN A 134 19.14 16.41 -35.24
CA GLN A 134 19.48 17.85 -35.20
C GLN A 134 19.40 18.44 -33.79
N LEU A 135 18.44 18.01 -32.96
CA LEU A 135 18.33 18.44 -31.56
C LEU A 135 19.51 17.96 -30.69
N LEU A 136 20.02 16.75 -30.95
CA LEU A 136 21.17 16.18 -30.24
C LEU A 136 22.49 16.92 -30.52
N GLN A 137 22.64 17.59 -31.67
CA GLN A 137 23.83 18.39 -31.99
C GLN A 137 23.84 19.75 -31.26
N GLN A 138 22.67 20.29 -30.94
CA GLN A 138 22.54 21.57 -30.22
C GLN A 138 22.59 21.39 -28.69
N GLN A 139 22.26 20.20 -28.17
CA GLN A 139 22.26 19.86 -26.75
C GLN A 139 23.64 19.63 -26.12
N ASN A 140 24.72 19.61 -26.91
CA ASN A 140 26.07 19.22 -26.49
C ASN A 140 26.96 20.40 -26.04
N GLN A 141 26.40 21.59 -25.81
CA GLN A 141 27.12 22.81 -25.41
C GLN A 141 26.63 23.46 -24.10
N VAL A 142 25.77 22.78 -23.32
CA VAL A 142 25.27 23.35 -22.07
C VAL A 142 26.27 23.07 -20.94
N ASP A 143 26.81 24.12 -20.34
CA ASP A 143 27.72 24.04 -19.19
C ASP A 143 27.08 23.17 -18.08
N PRO A 144 27.77 22.13 -17.56
CA PRO A 144 27.26 21.27 -16.50
C PRO A 144 26.85 22.06 -15.24
N ARG A 145 27.44 23.23 -14.98
CA ARG A 145 27.05 24.13 -13.88
C ARG A 145 25.67 24.74 -14.10
N VAL A 146 25.37 25.15 -15.33
CA VAL A 146 24.06 25.69 -15.71
C VAL A 146 23.00 24.60 -15.61
N ASN A 147 23.30 23.38 -16.07
CA ASN A 147 22.38 22.26 -15.94
C ASN A 147 22.07 21.94 -14.47
N ARG A 148 23.07 21.97 -13.58
CA ARG A 148 22.87 21.78 -12.13
C ARG A 148 22.02 22.90 -11.52
N ALA A 149 22.21 24.15 -11.94
CA ALA A 149 21.39 25.27 -11.51
C ALA A 149 19.93 25.15 -12.01
N LEU A 150 19.72 24.74 -13.26
CA LEU A 150 18.39 24.49 -13.82
C LEU A 150 17.66 23.38 -13.07
N VAL A 151 18.34 22.27 -12.74
CA VAL A 151 17.76 21.20 -11.91
C VAL A 151 17.40 21.72 -10.52
N TYR A 152 18.25 22.57 -9.92
CA TYR A 152 17.97 23.18 -8.63
C TYR A 152 16.73 24.07 -8.66
N TYR A 153 16.62 24.99 -9.62
CA TYR A 153 15.46 25.88 -9.72
C TYR A 153 14.19 25.12 -10.11
N ALA A 154 14.27 24.12 -10.99
CA ALA A 154 13.14 23.28 -11.35
C ALA A 154 12.59 22.48 -10.16
N SER A 155 13.44 21.95 -9.27
CA SER A 155 12.98 21.20 -8.10
C SER A 155 12.44 22.07 -6.97
N HIS A 156 12.79 23.36 -6.95
CA HIS A 156 12.36 24.34 -5.95
C HIS A 156 11.29 25.30 -6.48
N THR A 157 10.78 25.10 -7.68
CA THR A 157 9.64 25.85 -8.22
C THR A 157 8.39 25.00 -8.17
N ALA A 158 7.30 25.60 -7.73
CA ALA A 158 5.99 25.02 -7.79
C ALA A 158 5.07 25.90 -8.64
N GLN A 159 4.13 25.27 -9.31
CA GLN A 159 3.05 25.95 -10.03
C GLN A 159 1.70 25.44 -9.53
N ILE A 160 0.72 26.34 -9.45
CA ILE A 160 -0.66 26.05 -9.05
C ILE A 160 -1.64 26.87 -9.89
N GLU A 161 -2.85 26.36 -10.05
CA GLU A 161 -3.98 27.12 -10.60
C GLU A 161 -4.88 27.63 -9.47
N ILE A 162 -5.30 28.89 -9.55
CA ILE A 162 -6.23 29.49 -8.60
C ILE A 162 -7.42 30.13 -9.32
N VAL A 163 -8.49 30.32 -8.56
CA VAL A 163 -9.72 30.98 -8.99
C VAL A 163 -9.81 32.36 -8.35
N ARG A 164 -9.91 33.41 -9.18
CA ARG A 164 -10.21 34.76 -8.70
C ARG A 164 -11.70 34.98 -8.43
N HIS A 165 -12.03 36.11 -7.80
CA HIS A 165 -13.40 36.53 -7.47
C HIS A 165 -14.33 36.64 -8.68
N ASP A 166 -13.77 36.92 -9.86
CA ASP A 166 -14.46 36.97 -11.15
C ASP A 166 -14.65 35.58 -11.81
N ARG A 167 -14.26 34.51 -11.10
CA ARG A 167 -14.26 33.11 -11.54
C ARG A 167 -13.29 32.81 -12.69
N THR A 168 -12.35 33.69 -13.00
CA THR A 168 -11.27 33.39 -13.94
C THR A 168 -10.23 32.47 -13.29
N LEU A 169 -9.59 31.64 -14.11
CA LEU A 169 -8.43 30.84 -13.69
C LEU A 169 -7.16 31.62 -13.96
N GLU A 170 -6.26 31.62 -12.99
CA GLU A 170 -4.92 32.19 -13.09
C GLU A 170 -3.91 31.14 -12.62
N GLN A 171 -2.77 31.07 -13.30
CA GLN A 171 -1.65 30.24 -12.88
C GLN A 171 -0.64 31.08 -12.09
N ILE A 172 -0.22 30.56 -10.93
CA ILE A 172 0.82 31.17 -10.09
C ILE A 172 2.03 30.23 -10.06
N VAL A 173 3.21 30.81 -10.26
CA VAL A 173 4.51 30.11 -10.12
C VAL A 173 5.27 30.78 -8.98
N PHE A 174 5.78 29.98 -8.04
CA PHE A 174 6.41 30.49 -6.82
C PHE A 174 7.54 29.57 -6.34
N PRO A 175 8.50 30.09 -5.57
CA PRO A 175 9.56 29.28 -4.95
C PRO A 175 9.03 28.50 -3.73
N ILE A 176 9.39 27.23 -3.63
CA ILE A 176 9.00 26.37 -2.50
C ILE A 176 9.75 26.80 -1.23
N PRO A 177 9.07 27.14 -0.11
CA PRO A 177 9.73 27.47 1.14
C PRO A 177 10.54 26.31 1.72
N GLU A 178 11.73 26.58 2.25
CA GLU A 178 12.64 25.55 2.81
C GLU A 178 12.00 24.73 3.95
N ILE A 179 11.08 25.32 4.72
CA ILE A 179 10.37 24.61 5.79
C ILE A 179 9.54 23.42 5.26
N CYS A 180 9.12 23.45 3.99
CA CYS A 180 8.32 22.39 3.38
C CYS A 180 9.10 21.08 3.15
N GLU A 181 10.44 21.15 3.10
CA GLU A 181 11.32 19.97 3.03
C GLU A 181 11.27 19.11 4.31
N TYR A 182 10.74 19.68 5.41
CA TYR A 182 10.64 19.00 6.69
C TYR A 182 9.39 18.14 6.86
N LEU A 183 8.51 18.10 5.86
CA LEU A 183 7.32 17.24 5.88
C LEU A 183 7.70 15.77 5.72
N THR A 184 7.24 14.90 6.63
CA THR A 184 7.53 13.47 6.56
C THR A 184 6.78 12.79 5.43
N ARG A 185 7.40 11.76 4.82
CA ARG A 185 6.77 10.95 3.77
C ARG A 185 5.55 10.18 4.30
N ASP A 186 5.61 9.70 5.54
CA ASP A 186 4.51 8.96 6.17
C ASP A 186 3.25 9.82 6.28
N THR A 187 3.40 11.10 6.68
CA THR A 187 2.28 12.05 6.66
C THR A 187 1.76 12.28 5.24
N LYS A 188 2.64 12.39 4.24
CA LYS A 188 2.20 12.56 2.85
C LYS A 188 1.32 11.40 2.38
N ILE A 189 1.76 10.15 2.62
CA ILE A 189 1.01 8.94 2.27
C ILE A 189 -0.30 8.86 3.06
N LYS A 190 -0.26 9.14 4.36
CA LYS A 190 -1.44 9.12 5.23
C LYS A 190 -2.51 10.09 4.74
N ILE A 191 -2.14 11.32 4.39
CA ILE A 191 -3.08 12.34 3.88
C ILE A 191 -3.63 11.92 2.52
N TYR A 192 -2.79 11.44 1.61
CA TYR A 192 -3.21 10.98 0.28
C TYR A 192 -4.30 9.90 0.35
N ASN A 193 -4.12 8.92 1.25
CA ASN A 193 -5.02 7.77 1.39
C ASN A 193 -6.23 8.04 2.29
N THR A 194 -6.10 8.91 3.30
CA THR A 194 -7.17 9.17 4.29
C THR A 194 -8.09 10.31 3.91
N ALA A 195 -7.70 11.19 2.96
CA ALA A 195 -8.48 12.37 2.62
C ALA A 195 -9.87 12.03 2.06
N GLU A 196 -10.91 12.54 2.72
CA GLU A 196 -12.31 12.33 2.35
C GLU A 196 -12.76 13.30 1.25
N ARG A 197 -13.75 12.86 0.45
CA ARG A 197 -14.34 13.70 -0.61
C ARG A 197 -15.48 14.52 -0.03
N ASP A 198 -15.57 15.77 -0.43
CA ASP A 198 -16.71 16.63 -0.17
C ASP A 198 -17.91 16.28 -1.07
N ASP A 199 -19.05 16.93 -0.83
CA ASP A 199 -20.28 16.77 -1.61
C ASP A 199 -20.11 17.11 -3.11
N GLN A 200 -19.04 17.82 -3.46
CA GLN A 200 -18.71 18.22 -4.83
C GLN A 200 -17.69 17.28 -5.49
N GLY A 201 -17.25 16.22 -4.79
CA GLY A 201 -16.32 15.21 -5.28
C GLY A 201 -14.84 15.60 -5.19
N SER A 202 -14.49 16.72 -4.55
CA SER A 202 -13.10 17.15 -4.31
C SER A 202 -12.62 16.74 -2.92
N LYS A 203 -11.32 16.48 -2.74
CA LYS A 203 -10.72 16.17 -1.44
C LYS A 203 -10.15 17.40 -0.71
N VAL A 204 -10.34 18.58 -1.28
CA VAL A 204 -9.71 19.83 -0.83
C VAL A 204 -10.18 20.28 0.55
N SER A 205 -11.46 20.06 0.90
CA SER A 205 -12.00 20.53 2.19
C SER A 205 -11.28 19.89 3.38
N ASP A 206 -11.26 18.56 3.43
CA ASP A 206 -10.59 17.79 4.49
C ASP A 206 -9.06 17.99 4.45
N PHE A 207 -8.48 18.15 3.26
CA PHE A 207 -7.07 18.51 3.11
C PHE A 207 -6.74 19.86 3.75
N PHE A 208 -7.57 20.88 3.51
CA PHE A 208 -7.37 22.24 4.02
C PHE A 208 -7.39 22.29 5.55
N GLU A 209 -8.32 21.57 6.19
CA GLU A 209 -8.40 21.48 7.66
C GLU A 209 -7.13 20.90 8.29
N LYS A 210 -6.44 20.00 7.58
CA LYS A 210 -5.20 19.35 8.05
C LYS A 210 -3.93 20.17 7.76
N THR A 211 -4.02 21.28 7.01
CA THR A 211 -2.85 22.09 6.63
C THR A 211 -2.13 22.71 7.83
N ASP A 212 -2.88 23.13 8.86
CA ASP A 212 -2.31 23.66 10.10
C ASP A 212 -1.50 22.59 10.86
N ASP A 213 -2.01 21.37 10.93
CA ASP A 213 -1.32 20.25 11.58
C ASP A 213 -0.04 19.87 10.83
N MET A 214 -0.08 19.81 9.50
CA MET A 214 1.10 19.56 8.67
C MET A 214 2.15 20.67 8.82
N PHE A 215 1.73 21.94 8.88
CA PHE A 215 2.65 23.05 9.11
C PHE A 215 3.33 22.95 10.50
N ASN A 216 2.56 22.62 11.53
CA ASN A 216 3.08 22.38 12.88
C ASN A 216 4.06 21.20 12.91
N GLU A 217 3.78 20.13 12.15
CA GLU A 217 4.70 19.00 11.97
C GLU A 217 6.02 19.45 11.33
N MET A 218 5.99 20.20 10.22
CA MET A 218 7.20 20.71 9.57
C MET A 218 8.06 21.57 10.52
N MET A 219 7.41 22.48 11.26
CA MET A 219 8.06 23.32 12.26
C MET A 219 8.67 22.50 13.40
N TRP A 220 7.99 21.43 13.81
CA TRP A 220 8.50 20.51 14.80
C TRP A 220 9.68 19.68 14.28
N GLN A 221 9.60 19.15 13.06
CA GLN A 221 10.68 18.41 12.41
C GLN A 221 11.95 19.26 12.24
N LYS A 222 11.81 20.55 11.90
CA LYS A 222 12.94 21.50 11.90
C LYS A 222 13.58 21.62 13.29
N LYS A 223 12.78 21.77 14.35
CA LYS A 223 13.27 21.80 15.75
C LYS A 223 13.89 20.47 16.20
N LEU A 224 13.35 19.34 15.74
CA LEU A 224 13.85 18.00 16.06
C LEU A 224 15.23 17.78 15.44
N ARG A 225 15.43 18.14 14.15
CA ARG A 225 16.73 18.04 13.48
C ARG A 225 17.80 18.95 14.12
N ALA A 226 17.41 20.04 14.77
CA ALA A 226 18.33 20.87 15.56
C ALA A 226 18.87 20.16 16.82
N ARG A 227 18.28 19.03 17.24
CA ARG A 227 18.71 18.22 18.41
C ARG A 227 19.17 16.82 17.95
N PRO A 228 20.49 16.61 17.74
CA PRO A 228 21.02 15.38 17.12
C PRO A 228 20.66 14.08 17.86
N SER A 229 20.66 14.08 19.19
CA SER A 229 20.38 12.89 20.01
C SER A 229 18.93 12.43 19.90
N LEU A 230 17.98 13.37 19.97
CA LEU A 230 16.56 13.06 19.81
C LEU A 230 16.25 12.66 18.37
N PHE A 231 16.81 13.37 17.38
CA PHE A 231 16.63 13.01 15.98
C PHE A 231 17.13 11.60 15.66
N TRP A 232 18.30 11.21 16.20
CA TRP A 232 18.84 9.86 16.00
C TRP A 232 17.90 8.78 16.53
N VAL A 233 17.36 8.94 17.74
CA VAL A 233 16.39 7.99 18.32
C VAL A 233 15.08 7.96 17.53
N SER A 234 14.60 9.14 17.11
CA SER A 234 13.35 9.34 16.36
C SER A 234 13.39 8.75 14.94
N SER A 235 14.57 8.76 14.32
CA SER A 235 14.81 8.29 12.94
C SER A 235 14.59 6.78 12.78
N PHE A 236 14.74 6.00 13.86
CA PHE A 236 14.68 4.53 13.81
C PHE A 236 13.35 3.93 14.31
N MET A 237 12.23 4.65 14.15
CA MET A 237 10.91 4.23 14.67
C MET A 237 10.53 2.79 14.30
N SER A 238 10.63 2.43 13.00
CA SER A 238 10.27 1.08 12.52
C SER A 238 11.21 -0.01 13.04
N LEU A 239 12.51 0.29 13.22
CA LEU A 239 13.47 -0.66 13.76
C LEU A 239 13.16 -1.00 15.22
N TRP A 240 12.90 0.01 16.05
CA TRP A 240 12.52 -0.20 17.46
C TRP A 240 11.26 -1.05 17.56
N SER A 241 10.26 -0.74 16.72
CA SER A 241 9.05 -1.52 16.62
C SER A 241 9.36 -2.98 16.28
N ASN A 242 10.12 -3.27 15.22
CA ASN A 242 10.44 -4.64 14.79
C ASN A 242 11.24 -5.42 15.83
N ILE A 243 12.22 -4.79 16.49
CA ILE A 243 12.99 -5.43 17.56
C ILE A 243 12.06 -5.82 18.72
N LEU A 244 11.16 -4.92 19.14
CA LEU A 244 10.23 -5.19 20.24
C LEU A 244 9.29 -6.35 19.98
N PHE A 245 8.76 -6.47 18.76
CA PHE A 245 7.90 -7.60 18.40
C PHE A 245 8.65 -8.91 18.36
N ASN A 246 9.85 -8.93 17.76
CA ASN A 246 10.69 -10.12 17.77
C ASN A 246 11.07 -10.53 19.21
N CYS A 247 11.38 -9.57 20.09
CA CYS A 247 11.60 -9.85 21.51
C CYS A 247 10.36 -10.44 22.18
N ALA A 248 9.16 -9.90 21.92
CA ALA A 248 7.91 -10.45 22.47
C ALA A 248 7.67 -11.89 22.00
N VAL A 249 7.88 -12.19 20.71
CA VAL A 249 7.77 -13.56 20.17
C VAL A 249 8.77 -14.48 20.86
N ILE A 250 10.04 -14.08 20.98
CA ILE A 250 11.08 -14.90 21.64
C ILE A 250 10.74 -15.17 23.10
N ILE A 251 10.32 -14.16 23.87
CA ILE A 251 9.94 -14.33 25.28
C ILE A 251 8.78 -15.33 25.41
N ASN A 252 7.74 -15.21 24.57
CA ASN A 252 6.61 -16.12 24.61
C ASN A 252 6.98 -17.55 24.18
N LEU A 253 7.89 -17.71 23.21
CA LEU A 253 8.43 -19.03 22.86
C LEU A 253 9.20 -19.65 24.04
N ILE A 254 10.02 -18.87 24.76
CA ILE A 254 10.72 -19.35 25.95
C ILE A 254 9.73 -19.81 27.02
N VAL A 255 8.68 -19.03 27.30
CA VAL A 255 7.62 -19.42 28.24
C VAL A 255 6.94 -20.71 27.77
N ALA A 256 6.59 -20.83 26.50
CA ALA A 256 5.90 -22.00 25.97
C ALA A 256 6.74 -23.30 26.07
N PHE A 257 8.06 -23.23 25.88
CA PHE A 257 8.93 -24.42 25.92
C PHE A 257 9.39 -24.81 27.34
N PHE A 258 9.64 -23.83 28.21
CA PHE A 258 10.32 -24.04 29.49
C PHE A 258 9.42 -23.89 30.73
N TYR A 259 8.14 -23.53 30.57
CA TYR A 259 7.18 -23.48 31.68
C TYR A 259 6.60 -24.88 31.99
N PRO A 260 6.40 -25.27 33.26
CA PRO A 260 6.74 -24.53 34.48
C PRO A 260 8.25 -24.50 34.76
N PHE A 261 8.74 -23.39 35.33
CA PHE A 261 10.15 -23.25 35.68
C PHE A 261 10.43 -24.03 36.97
N ASP A 262 11.23 -25.10 36.86
CA ASP A 262 11.66 -25.88 38.02
C ASP A 262 12.59 -25.04 38.90
N ASN A 263 12.07 -24.53 40.02
CA ASN A 263 12.87 -23.92 41.07
C ASN A 263 13.85 -24.97 41.63
N GLY A 264 15.12 -24.85 41.27
CA GLY A 264 16.21 -25.59 41.90
C GLY A 264 16.39 -25.16 43.35
N GLY A 265 15.52 -25.63 44.24
CA GLY A 265 15.54 -25.27 45.66
C GLY A 265 14.93 -26.36 46.56
N SER A 266 15.76 -27.35 46.91
CA SER A 266 15.82 -27.97 48.24
C SER A 266 14.52 -28.56 48.84
N GLY A 267 14.27 -29.86 48.62
CA GLY A 267 13.37 -30.61 49.52
C GLY A 267 12.75 -31.86 48.93
N SER A 268 13.29 -33.02 49.34
CA SER A 268 12.62 -34.33 49.43
C SER A 268 12.23 -35.03 48.13
N SER A 269 13.06 -36.03 47.81
CA SER A 269 12.78 -37.16 46.92
C SER A 269 11.32 -37.64 47.00
N SER A 270 10.56 -37.38 45.95
CA SER A 270 9.38 -38.16 45.60
C SER A 270 9.62 -38.74 44.21
N ASN A 271 9.78 -40.06 44.16
CA ASN A 271 10.06 -40.81 42.95
C ASN A 271 8.83 -40.79 42.03
N ASN A 272 8.68 -39.75 41.21
CA ASN A 272 7.85 -39.82 40.02
C ASN A 272 8.75 -40.13 38.83
N SER A 273 8.56 -41.31 38.24
CA SER A 273 9.38 -41.88 37.17
C SER A 273 9.41 -41.03 35.89
N ASP A 274 8.45 -40.11 35.70
CA ASP A 274 8.38 -39.21 34.53
C ASP A 274 9.23 -37.94 34.67
N ASP A 275 9.37 -37.35 35.87
CA ASP A 275 10.19 -36.14 36.09
C ASP A 275 11.69 -36.43 36.03
N GLY A 276 12.07 -37.67 36.37
CA GLY A 276 13.45 -38.17 36.21
C GLY A 276 13.87 -38.30 34.74
N GLN A 277 12.93 -38.56 33.82
CA GLN A 277 13.20 -38.73 32.40
C GLN A 277 13.51 -37.38 31.71
N ARG A 278 12.76 -36.31 32.03
CA ARG A 278 13.03 -34.94 31.56
C ARG A 278 14.34 -34.37 32.10
N ARG A 279 14.64 -34.56 33.39
CA ARG A 279 15.91 -34.12 34.00
C ARG A 279 17.12 -34.86 33.44
N ARG A 280 16.99 -36.16 33.14
CA ARG A 280 18.06 -36.95 32.49
C ARG A 280 18.23 -36.56 31.03
N MET A 281 17.17 -36.26 30.30
CA MET A 281 17.29 -35.73 28.94
C MET A 281 17.96 -34.34 28.94
N ILE A 282 17.54 -33.39 29.77
CA ILE A 282 18.14 -32.03 29.79
C ILE A 282 19.60 -32.04 30.30
N SER A 283 19.98 -32.93 31.22
CA SER A 283 21.37 -33.05 31.70
C SER A 283 22.28 -33.88 30.78
N ALA A 284 21.78 -34.95 30.14
CA ALA A 284 22.53 -35.73 29.16
C ALA A 284 22.64 -35.02 27.80
N LEU A 285 21.59 -34.31 27.38
CA LEU A 285 21.64 -33.38 26.25
C LEU A 285 22.36 -32.09 26.62
N GLY A 286 22.35 -31.63 27.88
CA GLY A 286 22.89 -30.33 28.28
C GLY A 286 24.38 -30.15 27.97
N GLY A 287 25.21 -31.18 28.14
CA GLY A 287 26.63 -31.13 27.77
C GLY A 287 26.86 -31.07 26.25
N HIS A 288 26.17 -31.92 25.49
CA HIS A 288 26.30 -31.99 24.02
C HIS A 288 25.60 -30.83 23.30
N VAL A 289 24.45 -30.39 23.81
CA VAL A 289 23.69 -29.23 23.34
C VAL A 289 24.44 -27.95 23.72
N SER A 290 25.00 -27.83 24.93
CA SER A 290 25.86 -26.68 25.25
C SER A 290 27.08 -26.63 24.33
N ALA A 291 27.76 -27.74 24.08
CA ALA A 291 28.86 -27.81 23.12
C ALA A 291 28.43 -27.49 21.66
N ALA A 292 27.27 -27.98 21.22
CA ALA A 292 26.70 -27.68 19.91
C ALA A 292 26.27 -26.20 19.78
N VAL A 293 25.76 -25.60 20.85
CA VAL A 293 25.47 -24.16 20.93
C VAL A 293 26.80 -23.38 21.02
N TRP A 294 27.85 -23.96 21.59
CA TRP A 294 29.20 -23.37 21.57
C TRP A 294 29.75 -23.28 20.15
N LEU A 295 29.68 -24.39 19.41
CA LEU A 295 30.05 -24.48 18.02
C LEU A 295 29.14 -23.64 17.10
N GLY A 296 27.84 -23.60 17.37
CA GLY A 296 26.86 -22.82 16.60
C GLY A 296 27.04 -21.30 16.74
N LEU A 297 27.31 -20.81 17.96
CA LEU A 297 27.66 -19.41 18.18
C LEU A 297 29.00 -19.09 17.51
N LEU A 298 30.02 -19.95 17.66
CA LEU A 298 31.33 -19.73 17.06
C LEU A 298 31.24 -19.74 15.52
N ALA A 299 30.49 -20.66 14.93
CA ALA A 299 30.20 -20.70 13.51
C ALA A 299 29.44 -19.46 13.04
N SER A 300 28.47 -18.97 13.83
CA SER A 300 27.73 -17.74 13.51
C SER A 300 28.60 -16.48 13.62
N ILE A 301 29.52 -16.44 14.60
CA ILE A 301 30.50 -15.36 14.76
C ILE A 301 31.51 -15.40 13.60
N CYS A 302 32.01 -16.58 13.24
CA CYS A 302 32.89 -16.76 12.09
C CYS A 302 32.20 -16.39 10.78
N ALA A 303 30.92 -16.75 10.59
CA ALA A 303 30.13 -16.35 9.43
C ALA A 303 29.90 -14.83 9.39
N ALA A 304 29.66 -14.19 10.54
CA ALA A 304 29.54 -12.73 10.64
C ALA A 304 30.86 -12.03 10.33
N ALA A 305 31.98 -12.53 10.85
CA ALA A 305 33.31 -12.02 10.58
C ALA A 305 33.69 -12.21 9.10
N PHE A 306 33.34 -13.35 8.49
CA PHE A 306 33.54 -13.60 7.06
C PHE A 306 32.73 -12.64 6.19
N LEU A 307 31.46 -12.38 6.53
CA LEU A 307 30.62 -11.40 5.81
C LEU A 307 31.08 -9.95 6.01
N LEU A 308 31.68 -9.62 7.15
CA LEU A 308 32.28 -8.31 7.40
C LEU A 308 33.60 -8.15 6.63
N TRP A 309 34.45 -9.18 6.62
CA TRP A 309 35.68 -9.21 5.83
C TRP A 309 35.39 -9.12 4.33
N ALA A 310 34.41 -9.89 3.83
CA ALA A 310 33.94 -9.83 2.44
C ALA A 310 33.20 -8.52 2.08
N ARG A 311 32.96 -7.63 3.04
CA ARG A 311 32.45 -6.26 2.83
C ARG A 311 33.58 -5.23 2.74
N ASP A 312 34.74 -5.50 3.34
CA ASP A 312 35.92 -4.64 3.22
C ASP A 312 36.68 -4.87 1.89
N ASP A 313 36.68 -6.09 1.34
CA ASP A 313 37.27 -6.36 0.01
C ASP A 313 36.57 -5.58 -1.12
N ASP A 314 35.24 -5.37 -1.06
CA ASP A 314 34.51 -4.61 -2.09
C ASP A 314 34.83 -3.09 -2.06
N ASN A 315 35.24 -2.52 -0.91
CA ASN A 315 35.66 -1.10 -0.85
C ASN A 315 37.04 -0.89 -1.48
N ALA A 316 37.82 -1.96 -1.68
CA ALA A 316 39.08 -1.91 -2.41
C ALA A 316 38.85 -1.95 -3.93
N ASP A 317 37.80 -2.62 -4.41
CA ASP A 317 37.48 -2.75 -5.84
C ASP A 317 36.76 -1.51 -6.44
N ASP A 318 36.18 -0.62 -5.63
CA ASP A 318 35.51 0.62 -6.11
C ASP A 318 36.50 1.78 -6.39
N VAL A 319 37.81 1.61 -6.13
CA VAL A 319 38.84 2.67 -6.31
C VAL A 319 39.59 2.56 -7.65
N ASP A 320 39.50 1.43 -8.36
CA ASP A 320 40.28 1.19 -9.59
C ASP A 320 39.52 1.45 -10.91
N ASP A 321 38.31 2.03 -10.89
CA ASP A 321 37.47 2.23 -12.10
C ASP A 321 37.37 3.71 -12.58
N VAL A 322 38.35 4.58 -12.26
CA VAL A 322 38.35 6.02 -12.68
C VAL A 322 39.52 6.42 -13.62
N GLU A 323 40.50 5.57 -13.89
CA GLU A 323 41.57 5.91 -14.82
C GLU A 323 41.50 5.00 -16.06
N ASP A 324 40.82 5.42 -17.13
CA ASP A 324 41.03 4.96 -18.53
C ASP A 324 40.01 5.62 -19.50
N ASP A 325 39.87 6.95 -19.50
CA ASP A 325 39.06 7.66 -20.53
C ASP A 325 39.71 8.95 -21.06
N ASP A 326 41.03 9.10 -20.94
CA ASP A 326 41.79 10.18 -21.60
C ASP A 326 42.99 9.56 -22.34
N ASP A 327 42.82 9.15 -23.60
CA ASP A 327 43.86 9.09 -24.63
C ASP A 327 43.26 8.51 -25.93
N ASP A 328 42.55 9.36 -26.68
CA ASP A 328 42.42 9.19 -28.13
C ASP A 328 42.63 10.59 -28.73
N GLU A 329 43.90 11.05 -28.71
CA GLU A 329 44.34 12.20 -29.49
C GLU A 329 44.12 11.95 -30.99
N ASP A 330 43.71 13.03 -31.65
CA ASP A 330 43.37 13.12 -33.05
C ASP A 330 44.52 12.68 -33.98
N GLU A 331 44.28 11.67 -34.83
CA GLU A 331 45.00 11.52 -36.10
C GLU A 331 44.08 11.77 -37.31
N ASP A 332 44.65 12.59 -38.18
CA ASP A 332 44.11 13.36 -39.29
C ASP A 332 43.43 12.58 -40.44
N GLY A 333 42.55 13.29 -41.14
CA GLY A 333 42.60 13.34 -42.61
C GLY A 333 42.04 12.18 -43.44
N GLY A 334 40.94 12.47 -44.13
CA GLY A 334 40.78 12.07 -45.54
C GLY A 334 40.01 10.78 -45.86
N GLY A 335 38.78 10.96 -46.36
CA GLY A 335 38.31 10.31 -47.59
C GLY A 335 37.97 8.81 -47.59
N GLY A 336 36.66 8.51 -47.58
CA GLY A 336 36.06 7.41 -48.35
C GLY A 336 36.08 6.00 -47.74
N GLY A 337 34.88 5.41 -47.56
CA GLY A 337 34.65 4.07 -46.99
C GLY A 337 34.59 4.12 -45.46
N ASP A 338 33.69 3.52 -44.70
CA ASP A 338 32.78 2.40 -44.94
C ASP A 338 31.61 2.49 -43.96
N ARG A 339 30.39 2.14 -44.40
CA ARG A 339 29.24 1.92 -43.51
C ARG A 339 29.56 0.88 -42.42
N ASP A 340 30.50 -0.04 -42.70
CA ASP A 340 30.90 -1.13 -41.80
C ASP A 340 31.66 -0.65 -40.56
N GLN A 341 32.47 0.41 -40.63
CA GLN A 341 33.19 0.95 -39.46
C GLN A 341 32.24 1.64 -38.46
N GLN A 342 31.21 2.34 -38.96
CA GLN A 342 30.16 2.92 -38.12
C GLN A 342 29.27 1.85 -37.47
N GLN A 343 29.02 0.75 -38.19
CA GLN A 343 28.23 -0.37 -37.70
C GLN A 343 29.00 -1.15 -36.63
N GLN A 344 30.30 -1.38 -36.81
CA GLN A 344 31.18 -1.97 -35.80
C GLN A 344 31.21 -1.12 -34.51
N ARG A 345 31.43 0.20 -34.59
CA ARG A 345 31.42 1.10 -33.40
C ARG A 345 30.10 1.07 -32.63
N LYS A 346 28.95 0.95 -33.33
CA LYS A 346 27.63 0.78 -32.69
C LYS A 346 27.48 -0.58 -32.00
N THR A 347 27.98 -1.66 -32.61
CA THR A 347 27.94 -2.99 -31.99
C THR A 347 28.84 -3.13 -30.77
N THR A 348 30.05 -2.53 -30.77
CA THR A 348 30.93 -2.49 -29.59
C THR A 348 30.33 -1.67 -28.45
N ARG A 349 29.71 -0.52 -28.74
CA ARG A 349 28.99 0.26 -27.71
C ARG A 349 27.81 -0.50 -27.12
N ARG A 350 27.01 -1.19 -27.95
CA ARG A 350 25.91 -2.06 -27.47
C ARG A 350 26.43 -3.21 -26.60
N ARG A 351 27.53 -3.87 -26.99
CA ARG A 351 28.18 -4.93 -26.20
C ARG A 351 28.72 -4.40 -24.87
N ARG A 352 29.34 -3.21 -24.83
CA ARG A 352 29.79 -2.54 -23.59
C ARG A 352 28.60 -2.19 -22.68
N GLN A 353 27.53 -1.63 -23.23
CA GLN A 353 26.32 -1.27 -22.48
C GLN A 353 25.57 -2.51 -21.94
N GLN A 354 25.54 -3.60 -22.70
CA GLN A 354 24.95 -4.88 -22.29
C GLN A 354 25.80 -5.59 -21.21
N ARG A 355 27.14 -5.49 -21.28
CA ARG A 355 28.05 -5.93 -20.20
C ARG A 355 27.86 -5.11 -18.92
N ARG A 356 27.73 -3.78 -19.00
CA ARG A 356 27.42 -2.92 -17.85
C ARG A 356 26.05 -3.26 -17.22
N ARG A 357 25.02 -3.52 -18.03
CA ARG A 357 23.70 -3.97 -17.55
C ARG A 357 23.75 -5.35 -16.87
N ARG A 358 24.50 -6.30 -17.43
CA ARG A 358 24.70 -7.63 -16.81
C ARG A 358 25.46 -7.52 -15.48
N ARG A 359 26.55 -6.73 -15.43
CA ARG A 359 27.29 -6.44 -14.19
C ARG A 359 26.40 -5.80 -13.11
N ARG A 360 25.59 -4.78 -13.46
CA ARG A 360 24.62 -4.15 -12.53
C ARG A 360 23.57 -5.15 -12.01
N ARG A 361 23.01 -6.02 -12.86
CA ARG A 361 22.08 -7.08 -12.43
C ARG A 361 22.73 -8.08 -11.49
N THR A 362 23.94 -8.56 -11.80
CA THR A 362 24.67 -9.48 -10.90
C THR A 362 25.04 -8.82 -9.57
N LEU A 363 25.39 -7.53 -9.56
CA LEU A 363 25.67 -6.77 -8.32
C LEU A 363 24.42 -6.54 -7.46
N LEU A 364 23.25 -6.37 -8.08
CA LEU A 364 21.98 -6.24 -7.36
C LEU A 364 21.57 -7.58 -6.74
N THR A 365 21.68 -8.69 -7.46
CA THR A 365 21.38 -10.03 -6.93
C THR A 365 22.35 -10.45 -5.83
N THR A 366 23.63 -10.07 -5.93
CA THR A 366 24.60 -10.33 -4.86
C THR A 366 24.35 -9.43 -3.64
N ARG A 367 23.96 -8.16 -3.83
CA ARG A 367 23.60 -7.25 -2.72
C ARG A 367 22.34 -7.69 -1.98
N THR A 368 21.28 -8.13 -2.67
CA THR A 368 20.06 -8.63 -2.03
C THR A 368 20.31 -9.96 -1.31
N SER A 369 21.06 -10.87 -1.94
CA SER A 369 21.51 -12.11 -1.31
C SER A 369 22.35 -11.81 -0.05
N ARG A 370 23.37 -10.95 -0.13
CA ARG A 370 24.22 -10.57 1.02
C ARG A 370 23.43 -9.88 2.14
N ARG A 371 22.41 -9.05 1.84
CA ARG A 371 21.47 -8.50 2.85
C ARG A 371 20.67 -9.60 3.56
N ARG A 372 20.23 -10.63 2.83
CA ARG A 372 19.55 -11.80 3.41
C ARG A 372 20.50 -12.62 4.29
N TRP A 373 21.74 -12.85 3.86
CA TRP A 373 22.76 -13.56 4.64
C TRP A 373 23.17 -12.80 5.90
N THR A 374 23.38 -11.49 5.82
CA THR A 374 23.71 -10.66 7.00
C THR A 374 22.56 -10.58 8.00
N ALA A 375 21.31 -10.53 7.55
CA ALA A 375 20.14 -10.63 8.42
C ALA A 375 20.04 -12.01 9.08
N ALA A 376 20.18 -13.09 8.30
CA ALA A 376 20.16 -14.46 8.79
C ALA A 376 21.25 -14.70 9.85
N VAL A 377 22.48 -14.23 9.58
CA VAL A 377 23.61 -14.34 10.51
C VAL A 377 23.41 -13.53 11.80
N ARG A 378 22.82 -12.34 11.71
CA ARG A 378 22.46 -11.57 12.92
C ARG A 378 21.38 -12.28 13.73
N THR A 379 20.38 -12.87 13.09
CA THR A 379 19.33 -13.63 13.79
C THR A 379 19.86 -14.90 14.43
N THR A 380 20.72 -15.66 13.75
CA THR A 380 21.35 -16.85 14.34
C THR A 380 22.26 -16.47 15.50
N LEU A 381 22.99 -15.35 15.43
CA LEU A 381 23.78 -14.84 16.56
C LEU A 381 22.92 -14.50 17.78
N VAL A 382 21.80 -13.80 17.60
CA VAL A 382 20.91 -13.44 18.71
C VAL A 382 20.26 -14.68 19.32
N VAL A 383 19.76 -15.59 18.48
CA VAL A 383 19.12 -16.83 18.94
C VAL A 383 20.12 -17.73 19.66
N THR A 384 21.33 -17.90 19.13
CA THR A 384 22.39 -18.69 19.78
C THR A 384 22.87 -18.04 21.07
N ALA A 385 22.97 -16.71 21.14
CA ALA A 385 23.30 -15.99 22.38
C ALA A 385 22.23 -16.15 23.47
N ILE A 386 20.94 -16.07 23.10
CA ILE A 386 19.84 -16.30 24.04
C ILE A 386 19.80 -17.76 24.49
N LEU A 387 19.99 -18.71 23.57
CA LEU A 387 20.04 -20.14 23.89
C LEU A 387 21.22 -20.49 24.81
N ARG A 388 22.38 -19.83 24.64
CA ARG A 388 23.50 -19.91 25.61
C ARG A 388 23.09 -19.43 26.99
N LEU A 389 22.44 -18.26 27.06
CA LEU A 389 22.05 -17.65 28.33
C LEU A 389 21.06 -18.54 29.10
N ILE A 390 20.11 -19.16 28.38
CA ILE A 390 19.17 -20.13 28.94
C ILE A 390 19.91 -21.36 29.47
N LEU A 391 20.89 -21.90 28.72
CA LEU A 391 21.63 -23.10 29.10
C LEU A 391 22.67 -22.85 30.21
N SER A 392 23.17 -21.63 30.38
CA SER A 392 24.18 -21.31 31.38
C SER A 392 23.60 -20.80 32.70
N VAL A 393 22.63 -19.88 32.66
CA VAL A 393 22.06 -19.21 33.84
C VAL A 393 20.68 -19.78 34.20
N GLY A 394 20.01 -20.42 33.24
CA GLY A 394 18.65 -20.93 33.38
C GLY A 394 17.61 -20.05 32.67
N PRO A 395 16.41 -20.60 32.40
CA PRO A 395 15.36 -19.89 31.66
C PRO A 395 14.73 -18.72 32.45
N GLU A 396 14.57 -18.85 33.77
CA GLU A 396 13.95 -17.82 34.62
C GLU A 396 14.76 -16.51 34.67
N PRO A 397 16.05 -16.48 35.05
CA PRO A 397 16.83 -15.23 35.05
C PRO A 397 17.02 -14.64 33.64
N THR A 398 17.05 -15.49 32.60
CA THR A 398 17.07 -15.03 31.20
C THR A 398 15.79 -14.26 30.85
N LEU A 399 14.64 -14.73 31.32
CA LEU A 399 13.34 -14.09 31.07
C LEU A 399 13.22 -12.75 31.80
N TRP A 400 13.73 -12.64 33.03
CA TRP A 400 13.85 -11.36 33.74
C TRP A 400 14.71 -10.35 32.99
N LEU A 401 15.88 -10.77 32.49
CA LEU A 401 16.76 -9.90 31.71
C LEU A 401 16.10 -9.43 30.41
N LEU A 402 15.52 -10.36 29.63
CA LEU A 402 14.83 -10.03 28.38
C LEU A 402 13.64 -9.11 28.64
N GLY A 403 12.84 -9.38 29.67
CA GLY A 403 11.73 -8.53 30.08
C GLY A 403 12.18 -7.11 30.42
N ALA A 404 13.23 -6.94 31.23
CA ALA A 404 13.79 -5.62 31.55
C ALA A 404 14.28 -4.88 30.31
N ILE A 405 14.99 -5.58 29.41
CA ILE A 405 15.42 -5.03 28.12
C ILE A 405 14.21 -4.58 27.30
N THR A 406 13.13 -5.37 27.24
CA THR A 406 11.92 -4.98 26.48
C THR A 406 11.25 -3.72 27.03
N VAL A 407 11.21 -3.53 28.36
CA VAL A 407 10.68 -2.30 28.96
C VAL A 407 11.53 -1.08 28.58
N VAL A 408 12.85 -1.21 28.63
CA VAL A 408 13.78 -0.13 28.22
C VAL A 408 13.61 0.18 26.73
N MET A 409 13.62 -0.84 25.88
CA MET A 409 13.44 -0.68 24.44
C MET A 409 12.07 -0.07 24.11
N LYS A 410 11.00 -0.44 24.84
CA LYS A 410 9.66 0.14 24.64
C LYS A 410 9.60 1.60 25.07
N SER A 411 10.29 1.96 26.15
CA SER A 411 10.41 3.34 26.59
C SER A 411 11.12 4.21 25.55
N VAL A 412 12.21 3.71 24.96
CA VAL A 412 12.93 4.37 23.86
C VAL A 412 12.04 4.51 22.63
N HIS A 413 11.29 3.46 22.27
CA HIS A 413 10.35 3.50 21.16
C HIS A 413 9.23 4.54 21.36
N ILE A 414 8.68 4.67 22.56
CA ILE A 414 7.67 5.70 22.86
C ILE A 414 8.27 7.10 22.70
N ILE A 415 9.49 7.33 23.21
CA ILE A 415 10.21 8.61 23.04
C ILE A 415 10.43 8.91 21.55
N SER A 416 10.76 7.90 20.75
CA SER A 416 10.90 7.99 19.29
C SER A 416 9.58 8.40 18.61
N ILE A 417 8.45 7.78 18.97
CA ILE A 417 7.13 8.11 18.42
C ILE A 417 6.70 9.53 18.82
N MET A 418 6.83 9.87 20.11
CA MET A 418 6.53 11.22 20.60
C MET A 418 7.42 12.28 19.93
N GLY A 419 8.66 11.89 19.62
CA GLY A 419 9.63 12.65 18.85
C GLY A 419 9.18 12.90 17.43
N ASN A 420 8.65 11.91 16.70
CA ASN A 420 8.21 12.12 15.33
C ASN A 420 6.87 12.88 15.23
N GLN A 421 5.94 12.63 16.16
CA GLN A 421 4.60 13.22 16.14
C GLN A 421 4.54 14.63 16.77
N GLY A 422 5.62 15.12 17.39
CA GLY A 422 5.66 16.45 18.02
C GLY A 422 4.76 16.61 19.25
N THR A 423 4.34 15.49 19.84
CA THR A 423 3.40 15.46 20.98
C THR A 423 4.01 16.00 22.27
N PHE A 424 5.34 16.17 22.33
CA PHE A 424 6.05 16.82 23.44
C PHE A 424 5.60 18.25 23.75
N THR A 425 5.00 18.95 22.78
CA THR A 425 4.50 20.32 22.96
C THR A 425 3.07 20.38 23.52
N LYS A 426 2.35 19.24 23.53
CA LYS A 426 0.96 19.13 23.99
C LYS A 426 0.90 18.87 25.50
N ARG A 427 -0.23 19.23 26.14
CA ARG A 427 -0.42 18.96 27.58
C ARG A 427 -0.61 17.44 27.81
N LEU A 428 -0.19 16.93 28.98
CA LEU A 428 -0.33 15.51 29.36
C LEU A 428 -1.75 14.94 29.19
N GLY A 429 -2.79 15.73 29.49
CA GLY A 429 -4.17 15.29 29.28
C GLY A 429 -4.53 15.05 27.81
N GLN A 430 -3.95 15.81 26.89
CA GLN A 430 -4.14 15.61 25.44
C GLN A 430 -3.33 14.42 24.92
N ILE A 431 -2.18 14.14 25.55
CA ILE A 431 -1.36 12.95 25.25
C ILE A 431 -2.14 11.68 25.60
N LEU A 432 -2.75 11.63 26.78
CA LEU A 432 -3.56 10.48 27.23
C LEU A 432 -4.88 10.31 26.47
N ALA A 433 -5.41 11.38 25.87
CA ALA A 433 -6.61 11.30 25.04
C ALA A 433 -6.37 10.63 23.68
N SER A 434 -5.11 10.55 23.22
CA SER A 434 -4.78 9.91 21.95
C SER A 434 -4.75 8.38 22.08
N ALA A 435 -5.61 7.70 21.32
CA ALA A 435 -5.74 6.23 21.37
C ALA A 435 -4.44 5.49 21.00
N GLU A 436 -3.64 6.06 20.08
CA GLU A 436 -2.36 5.48 19.65
C GLU A 436 -1.32 5.49 20.79
N ILE A 437 -1.16 6.60 21.51
CA ILE A 437 -0.24 6.65 22.65
C ILE A 437 -0.78 5.80 23.80
N LEU A 438 -2.10 5.79 24.03
CA LEU A 438 -2.72 4.94 25.04
C LEU A 438 -2.42 3.45 24.78
N TYR A 439 -2.46 3.00 23.54
CA TYR A 439 -2.06 1.64 23.16
C TYR A 439 -0.60 1.33 23.56
N HIS A 440 0.33 2.25 23.27
CA HIS A 440 1.73 2.07 23.67
C HIS A 440 1.95 2.12 25.20
N LEU A 441 1.15 2.92 25.92
CA LEU A 441 1.14 2.96 27.39
C LEU A 441 0.58 1.67 28.00
N MET A 442 -0.47 1.10 27.41
CA MET A 442 -0.98 -0.22 27.83
C MET A 442 0.04 -1.32 27.56
N TYR A 443 0.77 -1.25 26.46
CA TYR A 443 1.84 -2.22 26.15
C TYR A 443 2.95 -2.20 27.21
N ILE A 444 3.45 -1.01 27.62
CA ILE A 444 4.47 -0.93 28.68
C ILE A 444 3.92 -1.40 30.04
N MET A 445 2.64 -1.15 30.33
CA MET A 445 1.98 -1.68 31.52
C MET A 445 2.01 -3.21 31.54
N PHE A 446 1.66 -3.89 30.43
CA PHE A 446 1.74 -5.35 30.34
C PHE A 446 3.18 -5.89 30.40
N CYS A 447 4.18 -5.16 29.87
CA CYS A 447 5.58 -5.52 30.06
C CYS A 447 5.99 -5.49 31.55
N ILE A 448 5.55 -4.48 32.30
CA ILE A 448 5.84 -4.36 33.74
C ILE A 448 5.10 -5.46 34.52
N LEU A 449 3.84 -5.75 34.20
CA LEU A 449 3.10 -6.86 34.82
C LEU A 449 3.75 -8.22 34.52
N GLY A 450 4.30 -8.41 33.31
CA GLY A 450 5.06 -9.61 32.93
C GLY A 450 6.35 -9.80 33.73
N LEU A 451 6.99 -8.70 34.14
CA LEU A 451 8.17 -8.72 35.02
C LEU A 451 7.82 -8.91 36.49
N CYS A 452 6.84 -8.18 37.01
CA CYS A 452 6.57 -8.11 38.45
C CYS A 452 5.59 -9.16 38.96
N MET A 453 4.65 -9.63 38.13
CA MET A 453 3.56 -10.51 38.55
C MET A 453 3.73 -11.94 38.01
N HIS A 454 3.62 -12.13 36.69
CA HIS A 454 3.70 -13.47 36.08
C HIS A 454 4.08 -13.41 34.59
N PRO A 455 4.92 -14.33 34.08
CA PRO A 455 5.34 -14.35 32.67
C PRO A 455 4.19 -14.49 31.64
N PHE A 456 3.02 -14.99 32.03
CA PHE A 456 1.87 -15.10 31.12
C PHE A 456 1.34 -13.76 30.62
N PHE A 457 1.59 -12.65 31.30
CA PHE A 457 1.23 -11.32 30.77
C PHE A 457 1.97 -11.00 29.46
N TYR A 458 3.11 -11.66 29.18
CA TYR A 458 3.79 -11.53 27.89
C TYR A 458 2.96 -12.04 26.71
N SER A 459 1.96 -12.91 26.92
CA SER A 459 1.09 -13.42 25.86
C SER A 459 0.26 -12.32 25.20
N VAL A 460 -0.16 -11.31 25.97
CA VAL A 460 -0.94 -10.16 25.47
C VAL A 460 -0.14 -9.33 24.47
N LEU A 461 1.20 -9.29 24.60
CA LEU A 461 2.07 -8.52 23.70
C LEU A 461 2.07 -9.10 22.28
N LEU A 462 1.75 -10.39 22.11
CA LEU A 462 1.63 -11.00 20.78
C LEU A 462 0.47 -10.42 19.97
N LEU A 463 -0.55 -9.85 20.63
CA LEU A 463 -1.65 -9.16 19.96
C LEU A 463 -1.18 -7.92 19.17
N ASP A 464 0.05 -7.45 19.38
CA ASP A 464 0.67 -6.40 18.55
C ASP A 464 0.77 -6.80 17.07
N VAL A 465 0.73 -8.10 16.75
CA VAL A 465 0.66 -8.58 15.34
C VAL A 465 -0.54 -8.01 14.60
N VAL A 466 -1.66 -7.84 15.30
CA VAL A 466 -2.91 -7.32 14.72
C VAL A 466 -2.77 -5.85 14.31
N TYR A 467 -2.04 -5.05 15.09
CA TYR A 467 -1.85 -3.63 14.80
C TYR A 467 -0.84 -3.41 13.67
N ARG A 468 0.12 -4.32 13.50
CA ARG A 468 1.16 -4.24 12.47
C ARG A 468 0.65 -4.56 11.07
N GLU A 469 -0.26 -5.51 10.98
CA GLU A 469 -0.69 -6.09 9.72
C GLU A 469 -2.08 -5.57 9.35
N GLU A 470 -2.16 -4.76 8.29
CA GLU A 470 -3.42 -4.14 7.86
C GLU A 470 -4.47 -5.18 7.47
N THR A 471 -4.05 -6.31 6.91
CA THR A 471 -4.96 -7.40 6.52
C THR A 471 -5.67 -8.00 7.72
N LEU A 472 -4.96 -8.30 8.81
CA LEU A 472 -5.54 -8.80 10.07
C LEU A 472 -6.44 -7.75 10.75
N LEU A 473 -6.04 -6.49 10.71
CA LEU A 473 -6.87 -5.40 11.23
C LEU A 473 -8.19 -5.31 10.46
N ASN A 474 -8.17 -5.46 9.14
CA ASN A 474 -9.38 -5.48 8.31
C ASN A 474 -10.29 -6.67 8.64
N VAL A 475 -9.73 -7.84 8.96
CA VAL A 475 -10.52 -8.99 9.46
C VAL A 475 -11.23 -8.65 10.76
N ILE A 476 -10.56 -8.02 11.73
CA ILE A 476 -11.23 -7.58 12.98
C ILE A 476 -12.24 -6.46 12.70
N ARG A 477 -11.95 -5.59 11.74
CA ARG A 477 -12.85 -4.51 11.31
C ARG A 477 -14.15 -5.05 10.74
N SER A 478 -14.13 -6.20 10.06
CA SER A 478 -15.34 -6.85 9.53
C SER A 478 -16.34 -7.20 10.64
N VAL A 479 -15.85 -7.63 11.81
CA VAL A 479 -16.70 -7.96 12.97
C VAL A 479 -17.11 -6.70 13.74
N THR A 480 -16.20 -5.74 13.90
CA THR A 480 -16.46 -4.54 14.73
C THR A 480 -17.31 -3.48 14.04
N ARG A 481 -17.25 -3.34 12.70
CA ARG A 481 -18.02 -2.33 11.95
C ARG A 481 -19.53 -2.49 12.09
N ASN A 482 -20.01 -3.72 11.96
CA ASN A 482 -21.43 -4.07 12.16
C ASN A 482 -21.64 -4.78 13.50
N GLY A 483 -20.80 -4.51 14.51
CA GLY A 483 -20.85 -5.20 15.80
C GLY A 483 -22.21 -5.09 16.50
N ARG A 484 -22.97 -4.01 16.25
CA ARG A 484 -24.33 -3.85 16.79
C ARG A 484 -25.29 -4.95 16.31
N SER A 485 -25.26 -5.31 15.02
CA SER A 485 -26.14 -6.35 14.48
C SER A 485 -25.71 -7.73 14.98
N ILE A 486 -24.41 -7.99 15.09
CA ILE A 486 -23.86 -9.23 15.68
C ILE A 486 -24.27 -9.36 17.15
N ILE A 487 -24.15 -8.30 17.95
CA ILE A 487 -24.57 -8.32 19.36
C ILE A 487 -26.09 -8.52 19.45
N LEU A 488 -26.89 -7.85 18.62
CA LEU A 488 -28.35 -8.01 18.64
C LEU A 488 -28.78 -9.43 18.26
N THR A 489 -28.09 -10.05 17.31
CA THR A 489 -28.35 -11.45 16.88
C THR A 489 -27.86 -12.45 17.92
N ALA A 490 -26.76 -12.20 18.62
CA ALA A 490 -26.32 -12.98 19.77
C ALA A 490 -27.30 -12.85 20.96
N VAL A 491 -27.87 -11.66 21.20
CA VAL A 491 -28.92 -11.47 22.21
C VAL A 491 -30.19 -12.21 21.81
N LEU A 492 -30.58 -12.17 20.52
CA LEU A 492 -31.69 -12.99 20.01
C LEU A 492 -31.42 -14.49 20.22
N ALA A 493 -30.20 -14.95 19.95
CA ALA A 493 -29.77 -16.33 20.21
C ALA A 493 -29.92 -16.69 21.69
N LEU A 494 -29.46 -15.82 22.59
CA LEU A 494 -29.56 -16.01 24.04
C LEU A 494 -31.03 -16.06 24.49
N ILE A 495 -31.90 -15.20 23.96
CA ILE A 495 -33.34 -15.21 24.26
C ILE A 495 -33.98 -16.51 23.78
N LEU A 496 -33.66 -16.98 22.57
CA LEU A 496 -34.17 -18.25 22.05
C LEU A 496 -33.70 -19.43 22.88
N VAL A 497 -32.40 -19.50 23.21
CA VAL A 497 -31.85 -20.52 24.10
C VAL A 497 -32.53 -20.48 25.47
N TYR A 498 -32.79 -19.30 26.02
CA TYR A 498 -33.53 -19.13 27.26
C TYR A 498 -34.96 -19.70 27.19
N LEU A 499 -35.70 -19.42 26.11
CA LEU A 499 -37.04 -19.98 25.91
C LEU A 499 -37.03 -21.51 25.81
N PHE A 500 -36.09 -22.08 25.04
CA PHE A 500 -35.92 -23.53 24.96
C PHE A 500 -35.51 -24.13 26.31
N SER A 501 -34.68 -23.44 27.09
CA SER A 501 -34.27 -23.88 28.43
C SER A 501 -35.43 -23.91 29.44
N ILE A 502 -36.40 -22.99 29.35
CA ILE A 502 -37.62 -23.04 30.18
C ILE A 502 -38.45 -24.28 29.82
N ILE A 503 -38.65 -24.54 28.52
CA ILE A 503 -39.40 -25.71 28.05
C ILE A 503 -38.68 -27.01 28.48
N GLY A 504 -37.36 -27.05 28.33
CA GLY A 504 -36.51 -28.15 28.81
C GLY A 504 -36.64 -28.38 30.31
N TYR A 505 -36.59 -27.31 31.11
CA TYR A 505 -36.72 -27.37 32.57
C TYR A 505 -38.12 -27.81 33.03
N MET A 506 -39.19 -27.40 32.34
CA MET A 506 -40.55 -27.74 32.72
C MET A 506 -40.95 -29.18 32.35
N PHE A 507 -40.50 -29.68 31.19
CA PHE A 507 -40.97 -30.95 30.64
C PHE A 507 -39.92 -32.07 30.59
N PHE A 508 -38.63 -31.73 30.45
CA PHE A 508 -37.54 -32.69 30.18
C PHE A 508 -36.40 -32.62 31.21
N LYS A 509 -36.66 -32.07 32.40
CA LYS A 509 -35.67 -31.87 33.47
C LYS A 509 -34.85 -33.13 33.77
N ASP A 510 -35.52 -34.28 33.86
CA ASP A 510 -34.91 -35.56 34.23
C ASP A 510 -34.06 -36.19 33.12
N ASP A 511 -34.18 -35.72 31.88
CA ASP A 511 -33.45 -36.26 30.72
C ASP A 511 -32.10 -35.57 30.48
N PHE A 512 -31.81 -34.46 31.18
CA PHE A 512 -30.52 -33.76 31.12
C PHE A 512 -29.46 -34.47 31.98
N LEU A 513 -28.87 -35.51 31.40
CA LEU A 513 -27.85 -36.34 32.03
C LEU A 513 -26.49 -36.11 31.35
N VAL A 514 -25.63 -35.33 32.00
CA VAL A 514 -24.27 -35.05 31.52
C VAL A 514 -23.32 -36.11 32.08
N GLN A 515 -22.46 -36.68 31.21
CA GLN A 515 -21.40 -37.58 31.66
C GLN A 515 -20.31 -36.75 32.35
N VAL A 516 -20.00 -37.12 33.59
CA VAL A 516 -18.97 -36.47 34.40
C VAL A 516 -17.95 -37.54 34.77
N ASP A 517 -16.67 -37.25 34.51
CA ASP A 517 -15.58 -38.08 34.98
C ASP A 517 -15.42 -37.88 36.50
N ASP A 518 -15.38 -38.96 37.28
CA ASP A 518 -15.07 -38.86 38.71
C ASP A 518 -13.62 -38.37 38.85
N ASP A 519 -13.43 -37.18 39.42
CA ASP A 519 -12.11 -36.78 39.93
C ASP A 519 -11.69 -37.84 40.97
N VAL A 520 -10.56 -38.52 40.73
CA VAL A 520 -10.01 -39.48 41.68
C VAL A 520 -9.59 -38.71 42.94
N VAL A 521 -10.50 -38.61 43.91
CA VAL A 521 -10.19 -38.08 45.24
C VAL A 521 -9.26 -39.09 45.91
N PHE A 522 -7.96 -38.82 45.89
CA PHE A 522 -6.98 -39.53 46.69
C PHE A 522 -7.16 -39.09 48.15
N ASP A 523 -8.03 -39.79 48.90
CA ASP A 523 -8.18 -39.57 50.33
C ASP A 523 -6.83 -39.78 51.01
N THR A 524 -6.16 -38.67 51.30
CA THR A 524 -4.96 -38.63 52.12
C THR A 524 -5.41 -38.46 53.58
N SER A 525 -6.15 -39.43 54.09
CA SER A 525 -6.46 -39.55 55.52
C SER A 525 -5.72 -40.76 56.08
N GLY A 526 -4.43 -40.57 56.29
CA GLY A 526 -3.54 -41.47 57.01
C GLY A 526 -2.47 -40.66 57.72
N SER A 527 -2.87 -39.61 58.44
CA SER A 527 -2.01 -38.93 59.40
C SER A 527 -1.82 -39.84 60.61
N ASP A 528 -0.57 -40.25 60.79
CA ASP A 528 0.02 -40.66 62.05
C ASP A 528 -0.56 -39.88 63.24
N ASP A 529 -1.09 -40.61 64.21
CA ASP A 529 -1.07 -40.18 65.60
C ASP A 529 -0.72 -41.37 66.51
N GLN A 530 0.43 -41.19 67.19
CA GLN A 530 0.83 -41.78 68.47
C GLN A 530 1.47 -43.19 68.53
N GLN A 531 2.78 -43.19 68.24
CA GLN A 531 3.85 -43.47 69.20
C GLN A 531 3.61 -44.45 70.38
N SER A 532 4.43 -45.51 70.37
CA SER A 532 4.94 -46.31 71.49
C SER A 532 3.95 -47.13 72.34
N CYS A 533 4.06 -48.46 72.26
CA CYS A 533 4.48 -49.29 73.41
C CYS A 533 4.76 -50.72 72.96
N SER A 534 5.95 -51.18 73.32
CA SER A 534 6.51 -52.52 73.13
C SER A 534 5.79 -53.60 73.94
N ALA A 535 5.69 -54.79 73.33
CA ALA A 535 5.74 -56.12 73.92
C ALA A 535 5.33 -56.27 75.41
N ALA A 536 4.12 -56.78 75.64
CA ALA A 536 3.81 -57.70 76.74
C ALA A 536 2.43 -58.35 76.51
N ALA A 537 2.27 -59.55 77.10
CA ALA A 537 1.04 -60.33 77.26
C ALA A 537 0.63 -61.27 76.11
N ALA A 538 1.39 -62.37 76.01
CA ALA A 538 0.73 -63.66 76.08
C ALA A 538 0.08 -63.81 77.46
N THR A 539 -1.24 -63.96 77.51
CA THR A 539 -2.06 -64.69 78.50
C THR A 539 -3.51 -64.26 78.29
N GLY A 540 -4.42 -65.23 78.21
CA GLY A 540 -5.81 -65.00 77.84
C GLY A 540 -6.62 -64.26 78.90
N ASP A 541 -7.74 -63.69 78.46
CA ASP A 541 -9.06 -64.02 79.02
C ASP A 541 -10.17 -63.50 78.09
N ASP A 542 -11.33 -64.12 78.18
CA ASP A 542 -12.58 -63.81 77.48
C ASP A 542 -13.00 -62.34 77.58
N PHE A 543 -13.47 -61.75 76.47
CA PHE A 543 -14.51 -60.72 76.57
C PHE A 543 -15.47 -60.74 75.38
N ASN A 544 -16.71 -61.07 75.72
CA ASN A 544 -17.88 -61.29 74.87
C ASN A 544 -18.54 -59.95 74.49
N CYS A 545 -18.97 -59.81 73.23
CA CYS A 545 -19.72 -58.65 72.76
C CYS A 545 -21.23 -58.98 72.79
N ASP A 546 -21.92 -58.59 73.86
CA ASP A 546 -23.39 -58.66 73.91
C ASP A 546 -24.00 -57.33 73.44
N GLY A 547 -25.09 -57.42 72.70
CA GLY A 547 -25.62 -56.34 71.86
C GLY A 547 -26.51 -55.31 72.57
N ARG A 548 -26.76 -54.19 71.87
CA ARG A 548 -28.12 -53.73 71.46
C ARG A 548 -28.11 -52.37 70.75
N ASP A 549 -28.73 -52.40 69.57
CA ASP A 549 -29.57 -51.41 68.91
C ASP A 549 -29.20 -49.91 68.90
N SER A 550 -28.80 -49.45 67.72
CA SER A 550 -29.44 -48.26 67.13
C SER A 550 -29.51 -48.42 65.61
N SER A 551 -30.73 -48.45 65.10
CA SER A 551 -31.07 -48.53 63.68
C SER A 551 -30.46 -47.38 62.88
N LEU A 552 -29.61 -47.71 61.90
CA LEU A 552 -29.45 -46.95 60.67
C LEU A 552 -29.14 -47.98 59.57
N THR A 553 -30.01 -48.01 58.58
CA THR A 553 -30.02 -48.89 57.42
C THR A 553 -28.64 -48.99 56.76
N ARG A 554 -28.09 -50.20 56.80
CA ARG A 554 -26.92 -50.64 56.05
C ARG A 554 -27.26 -50.66 54.57
N SER A 555 -27.07 -49.55 53.88
CA SER A 555 -26.93 -49.56 52.42
C SER A 555 -25.57 -50.20 52.11
N SER A 556 -25.61 -51.38 51.54
CA SER A 556 -24.46 -52.12 51.03
C SER A 556 -23.64 -51.23 50.09
N LEU A 557 -22.44 -50.82 50.53
CA LEU A 557 -21.41 -50.28 49.64
C LEU A 557 -20.81 -51.47 48.90
N SER A 558 -21.41 -51.82 47.76
CA SER A 558 -20.70 -52.57 46.72
C SER A 558 -19.63 -51.63 46.17
N VAL A 559 -18.36 -51.93 46.47
CA VAL A 559 -17.24 -51.45 45.68
C VAL A 559 -17.42 -52.10 44.30
N ASP A 560 -18.05 -51.36 43.39
CA ASP A 560 -18.05 -51.71 41.98
C ASP A 560 -16.70 -51.30 41.41
N THR A 561 -15.84 -52.29 41.20
CA THR A 561 -14.72 -52.18 40.26
C THR A 561 -15.31 -52.16 38.85
N GLY A 562 -15.83 -51.01 38.45
CA GLY A 562 -16.37 -50.73 37.14
C GLY A 562 -16.18 -49.25 36.84
N GLY A 563 -15.24 -48.91 35.96
CA GLY A 563 -15.14 -47.56 35.39
C GLY A 563 -16.34 -47.31 34.48
N GLY A 564 -17.49 -47.02 35.09
CA GLY A 564 -18.72 -46.67 34.39
C GLY A 564 -18.98 -45.17 34.49
N ASP A 565 -19.12 -44.52 33.34
CA ASP A 565 -19.44 -43.09 33.20
C ASP A 565 -20.60 -42.69 34.11
N ARG A 566 -20.32 -41.98 35.20
CA ARG A 566 -21.35 -41.43 36.08
C ARG A 566 -22.04 -40.29 35.35
N LYS A 567 -23.37 -40.36 35.29
CA LYS A 567 -24.21 -39.34 34.66
C LYS A 567 -24.85 -38.47 35.74
N GLU A 568 -24.49 -37.19 35.76
CA GLU A 568 -25.04 -36.19 36.69
C GLU A 568 -26.22 -35.45 36.04
N ARG A 569 -27.21 -35.07 36.87
CA ARG A 569 -28.35 -34.28 36.44
C ARG A 569 -27.97 -32.80 36.35
N ALA A 570 -27.85 -32.29 35.12
CA ALA A 570 -27.35 -30.92 34.89
C ALA A 570 -28.44 -29.84 34.93
N CYS A 571 -29.73 -30.20 34.90
CA CYS A 571 -30.85 -29.24 34.82
C CYS A 571 -31.64 -29.12 36.14
N ASP A 572 -30.98 -29.18 37.31
CA ASP A 572 -31.71 -29.10 38.59
C ASP A 572 -32.30 -27.73 38.93
N SER A 573 -31.63 -26.67 38.49
CA SER A 573 -32.10 -25.28 38.52
C SER A 573 -32.24 -24.72 37.11
N LEU A 574 -33.11 -23.72 36.94
CA LEU A 574 -33.31 -23.07 35.63
C LEU A 574 -32.00 -22.46 35.10
N ILE A 575 -31.19 -21.87 35.98
CA ILE A 575 -29.89 -21.27 35.60
C ILE A 575 -28.94 -22.34 35.06
N MET A 576 -28.81 -23.47 35.77
CA MET A 576 -27.97 -24.57 35.28
C MET A 576 -28.50 -25.14 33.96
N CYS A 577 -29.83 -25.25 33.81
CA CYS A 577 -30.41 -25.69 32.54
C CYS A 577 -30.09 -24.76 31.37
N ILE A 578 -30.09 -23.43 31.59
CA ILE A 578 -29.68 -22.44 30.59
C ILE A 578 -28.19 -22.59 30.26
N VAL A 579 -27.33 -22.72 31.28
CA VAL A 579 -25.88 -22.88 31.09
C VAL A 579 -25.56 -24.18 30.35
N THR A 580 -26.20 -25.30 30.70
CA THR A 580 -26.04 -26.59 30.02
C THR A 580 -26.53 -26.51 28.58
N THR A 581 -27.69 -25.88 28.34
CA THR A 581 -28.23 -25.73 26.98
C THR A 581 -27.36 -24.82 26.11
N LEU A 582 -26.82 -23.74 26.67
CA LEU A 582 -25.94 -22.81 25.97
C LEU A 582 -24.57 -23.42 25.68
N ASN A 583 -23.91 -24.02 26.68
CA ASN A 583 -22.56 -24.53 26.52
C ASN A 583 -22.54 -25.80 25.67
N GLN A 584 -23.38 -26.79 26.01
CA GLN A 584 -23.33 -28.11 25.37
C GLN A 584 -24.24 -28.18 24.14
N GLY A 585 -25.38 -27.49 24.15
CA GLY A 585 -26.32 -27.48 23.02
C GLY A 585 -25.83 -26.69 21.81
N LEU A 586 -25.11 -25.58 22.01
CA LEU A 586 -24.56 -24.80 20.89
C LEU A 586 -23.21 -25.32 20.38
N ARG A 587 -22.35 -25.84 21.27
CA ARG A 587 -20.96 -26.21 20.92
C ARG A 587 -20.82 -27.56 20.22
N ASN A 588 -21.70 -28.52 20.51
CA ASN A 588 -21.59 -29.89 19.98
C ASN A 588 -22.02 -30.06 18.51
N GLY A 589 -22.50 -29.00 17.85
CA GLY A 589 -22.84 -29.01 16.43
C GLY A 589 -24.14 -29.73 16.06
N GLY A 590 -24.51 -30.83 16.74
CA GLY A 590 -25.76 -31.59 16.53
C GLY A 590 -26.98 -31.07 17.29
N GLY A 591 -26.81 -30.02 18.09
CA GLY A 591 -27.86 -29.41 18.91
C GLY A 591 -28.00 -30.04 20.29
N ILE A 592 -29.09 -29.72 20.99
CA ILE A 592 -29.31 -30.17 22.37
C ILE A 592 -29.69 -31.66 22.45
N GLY A 593 -30.17 -32.27 21.37
CA GLY A 593 -30.57 -33.68 21.36
C GLY A 593 -29.47 -34.66 21.75
N ASP A 594 -28.20 -34.29 21.50
CA ASP A 594 -27.03 -35.14 21.76
C ASP A 594 -26.65 -35.22 23.25
N ILE A 595 -27.04 -34.22 24.07
CA ILE A 595 -26.75 -34.26 25.52
C ILE A 595 -27.85 -34.96 26.32
N LEU A 596 -29.08 -34.94 25.81
CA LEU A 596 -30.18 -35.57 26.49
C LEU A 596 -30.18 -37.08 26.24
N ARG A 597 -30.73 -37.81 27.21
CA ARG A 597 -30.93 -39.26 27.09
C ARG A 597 -31.75 -39.58 25.83
N ALA A 598 -31.29 -40.57 25.06
CA ALA A 598 -32.04 -41.10 23.93
C ALA A 598 -33.43 -41.61 24.37
N PRO A 599 -34.54 -41.06 23.83
CA PRO A 599 -35.89 -41.42 24.27
C PRO A 599 -36.31 -42.79 23.70
N SER A 600 -37.08 -43.55 24.47
CA SER A 600 -37.68 -44.82 24.00
C SER A 600 -38.94 -44.55 23.19
N SER A 601 -39.21 -45.37 22.16
CA SER A 601 -40.42 -45.27 21.31
C SER A 601 -41.75 -45.49 22.05
N GLN A 602 -41.70 -46.02 23.28
CA GLN A 602 -42.87 -46.31 24.10
C GLN A 602 -43.25 -45.17 25.07
N GLU A 603 -42.42 -44.13 25.18
CA GLU A 603 -42.68 -43.00 26.08
C GLU A 603 -43.72 -42.05 25.46
N PRO A 604 -44.72 -41.56 26.22
CA PRO A 604 -45.81 -40.73 25.68
C PRO A 604 -45.32 -39.37 25.15
N LEU A 605 -44.13 -38.93 25.58
CA LEU A 605 -43.50 -37.67 25.18
C LEU A 605 -42.47 -37.84 24.04
N PHE A 606 -42.34 -39.03 23.45
CA PHE A 606 -41.37 -39.32 22.38
C PHE A 606 -41.47 -38.33 21.20
N VAL A 607 -42.68 -38.11 20.69
CA VAL A 607 -42.90 -37.20 19.54
C VAL A 607 -42.60 -35.75 19.92
N ALA A 608 -43.03 -35.32 21.11
CA ALA A 608 -42.76 -33.96 21.60
C ALA A 608 -41.26 -33.70 21.78
N ARG A 609 -40.51 -34.72 22.24
CA ARG A 609 -39.06 -34.70 22.41
C ARG A 609 -38.34 -34.54 21.05
N VAL A 610 -38.70 -35.35 20.06
CA VAL A 610 -38.11 -35.26 18.71
C VAL A 610 -38.37 -33.88 18.08
N VAL A 611 -39.60 -33.36 18.21
CA VAL A 611 -39.93 -32.02 17.70
C VAL A 611 -39.12 -30.94 18.42
N TYR A 612 -38.95 -31.04 19.75
CA TYR A 612 -38.12 -30.11 20.52
C TYR A 612 -36.66 -30.09 20.02
N ASP A 613 -36.05 -31.27 19.81
CA ASP A 613 -34.67 -31.38 19.33
C ASP A 613 -34.49 -30.84 17.92
N LEU A 614 -35.41 -31.16 17.00
CA LEU A 614 -35.38 -30.65 15.63
C LEU A 614 -35.59 -29.13 15.58
N LEU A 615 -36.54 -28.59 16.37
CA LEU A 615 -36.77 -27.15 16.42
C LEU A 615 -35.55 -26.42 16.97
N PHE A 616 -34.91 -26.95 18.01
CA PHE A 616 -33.68 -26.37 18.54
C PHE A 616 -32.57 -26.38 17.47
N PHE A 617 -32.37 -27.51 16.79
CA PHE A 617 -31.35 -27.64 15.76
C PHE A 617 -31.58 -26.68 14.58
N PHE A 618 -32.78 -26.67 13.98
CA PHE A 618 -33.05 -25.80 12.83
C PHE A 618 -33.06 -24.31 13.20
N ILE A 619 -33.69 -23.93 14.31
CA ILE A 619 -33.84 -22.52 14.67
C ILE A 619 -32.54 -21.97 15.22
N VAL A 620 -31.93 -22.63 16.21
CA VAL A 620 -30.80 -22.05 16.95
C VAL A 620 -29.46 -22.32 16.24
N ILE A 621 -29.24 -23.53 15.74
CA ILE A 621 -27.98 -23.88 15.06
C ILE A 621 -28.01 -23.43 13.60
N ILE A 622 -28.97 -23.93 12.81
CA ILE A 622 -28.96 -23.67 11.36
C ILE A 622 -29.30 -22.22 11.02
N ILE A 623 -30.34 -21.62 11.63
CA ILE A 623 -30.74 -20.26 11.29
C ILE A 623 -29.88 -19.24 12.05
N VAL A 624 -29.87 -19.27 13.39
CA VAL A 624 -29.27 -18.18 14.18
C VAL A 624 -27.74 -18.15 14.09
N LEU A 625 -27.05 -19.30 14.21
CA LEU A 625 -25.59 -19.33 14.13
C LEU A 625 -25.08 -18.95 12.73
N ASN A 626 -25.72 -19.46 11.66
CA ASN A 626 -25.36 -19.09 10.29
C ASN A 626 -25.77 -17.66 9.93
N LEU A 627 -26.76 -17.07 10.60
CA LEU A 627 -27.07 -15.65 10.44
C LEU A 627 -25.93 -14.78 10.98
N ILE A 628 -25.31 -15.16 12.11
CA ILE A 628 -24.12 -14.46 12.64
C ILE A 628 -22.98 -14.52 11.62
N PHE A 629 -22.67 -15.70 11.07
CA PHE A 629 -21.66 -15.83 10.02
C PHE A 629 -22.04 -15.07 8.74
N GLY A 630 -23.31 -15.10 8.35
CA GLY A 630 -23.83 -14.36 7.19
C GLY A 630 -23.59 -12.86 7.31
N VAL A 631 -23.87 -12.27 8.48
CA VAL A 631 -23.59 -10.85 8.76
C VAL A 631 -22.08 -10.55 8.66
N ILE A 632 -21.21 -11.44 9.13
CA ILE A 632 -19.74 -11.26 9.05
C ILE A 632 -19.25 -11.34 7.59
N ILE A 633 -19.79 -12.27 6.79
CA ILE A 633 -19.41 -12.40 5.37
C ILE A 633 -19.86 -11.17 4.58
N ASP A 634 -21.07 -10.67 4.84
CA ASP A 634 -21.61 -9.46 4.21
C ASP A 634 -20.74 -8.23 4.52
N THR A 635 -20.36 -8.04 5.78
CA THR A 635 -19.47 -6.93 6.17
C THR A 635 -18.06 -7.07 5.60
N PHE A 636 -17.58 -8.30 5.38
CA PHE A 636 -16.30 -8.54 4.73
C PHE A 636 -16.35 -8.19 3.23
N ALA A 637 -17.44 -8.55 2.55
CA ALA A 637 -17.69 -8.16 1.16
C ALA A 637 -17.78 -6.63 1.00
N ASP A 638 -18.47 -5.95 1.92
CA ASP A 638 -18.56 -4.48 1.97
C ASP A 638 -17.20 -3.80 2.16
N LEU A 639 -16.37 -4.29 3.08
CA LEU A 639 -15.03 -3.73 3.30
C LEU A 639 -14.13 -3.89 2.08
N ARG A 640 -14.24 -5.02 1.37
CA ARG A 640 -13.49 -5.26 0.13
C ARG A 640 -13.95 -4.33 -0.98
N SER A 641 -15.26 -4.20 -1.19
CA SER A 641 -15.82 -3.32 -2.23
C SER A 641 -15.49 -1.85 -1.97
N GLU A 642 -15.54 -1.40 -0.71
CA GLU A 642 -15.15 -0.03 -0.34
C GLU A 642 -13.66 0.23 -0.59
N LYS A 643 -12.77 -0.71 -0.24
CA LYS A 643 -11.33 -0.59 -0.53
C LYS A 643 -11.08 -0.47 -2.04
N GLN A 644 -11.68 -1.35 -2.83
CA GLN A 644 -11.58 -1.32 -4.30
C GLN A 644 -12.12 -0.01 -4.89
N GLN A 645 -13.26 0.48 -4.40
CA GLN A 645 -13.84 1.75 -4.86
C GLN A 645 -12.93 2.94 -4.51
N LYS A 646 -12.34 2.95 -3.31
CA LYS A 646 -11.38 4.00 -2.90
C LYS A 646 -10.16 4.03 -3.80
N GLU A 647 -9.57 2.87 -4.10
CA GLU A 647 -8.41 2.75 -5.00
C GLU A 647 -8.76 3.20 -6.42
N LEU A 648 -9.95 2.83 -6.93
CA LEU A 648 -10.41 3.24 -8.25
C LEU A 648 -10.56 4.77 -8.33
N ILE A 649 -11.14 5.41 -7.32
CA ILE A 649 -11.28 6.87 -7.26
C ILE A 649 -9.90 7.54 -7.19
N LEU A 650 -8.98 6.99 -6.40
CA LEU A 650 -7.64 7.54 -6.22
C LEU A 650 -6.83 7.53 -7.52
N LYS A 651 -7.01 6.50 -8.36
CA LYS A 651 -6.34 6.36 -9.66
C LYS A 651 -7.02 7.15 -10.77
N ASN A 652 -8.34 7.31 -10.72
CA ASN A 652 -9.12 7.85 -11.83
C ASN A 652 -9.67 9.26 -11.61
N THR A 653 -9.53 9.88 -10.43
CA THR A 653 -10.02 11.23 -10.19
C THR A 653 -8.92 12.12 -9.62
N CYS A 654 -8.80 13.35 -10.16
CA CYS A 654 -7.86 14.34 -9.65
C CYS A 654 -8.25 14.79 -8.23
N PHE A 655 -7.25 14.88 -7.34
CA PHE A 655 -7.43 15.22 -5.92
C PHE A 655 -8.01 16.63 -5.71
N VAL A 656 -7.55 17.60 -6.52
CA VAL A 656 -7.88 19.02 -6.36
C VAL A 656 -9.19 19.36 -7.06
N CYS A 657 -9.24 19.23 -8.39
CA CYS A 657 -10.39 19.66 -9.17
C CYS A 657 -11.55 18.66 -9.22
N GLY A 658 -11.32 17.39 -8.84
CA GLY A 658 -12.36 16.35 -8.87
C GLY A 658 -12.73 15.84 -10.28
N LEU A 659 -11.99 16.21 -11.32
CA LEU A 659 -12.19 15.70 -12.68
C LEU A 659 -11.70 14.27 -12.82
N ASN A 660 -12.44 13.47 -13.60
CA ASN A 660 -12.04 12.09 -13.91
C ASN A 660 -10.98 12.05 -15.01
N ARG A 661 -10.17 10.98 -15.00
CA ARG A 661 -9.16 10.66 -16.00
C ARG A 661 -9.68 10.75 -17.43
N SER A 662 -10.92 10.29 -17.64
CA SER A 662 -11.58 10.31 -18.94
C SER A 662 -11.78 11.71 -19.54
N ALA A 663 -11.74 12.78 -18.72
CA ALA A 663 -11.85 14.15 -19.22
C ALA A 663 -10.60 14.63 -19.99
N PHE A 664 -9.46 13.95 -19.79
CA PHE A 664 -8.18 14.27 -20.40
C PHE A 664 -7.83 13.32 -21.56
N ASP A 665 -8.65 12.30 -21.80
CA ASP A 665 -8.48 11.41 -22.94
C ASP A 665 -8.64 12.21 -24.25
N ASN A 666 -7.74 11.98 -25.21
CA ASN A 666 -7.67 12.70 -26.49
C ASN A 666 -7.37 14.21 -26.38
N LYS A 667 -6.88 14.70 -25.23
CA LYS A 667 -6.39 16.08 -25.07
C LYS A 667 -4.86 16.12 -25.10
N THR A 668 -4.29 17.33 -25.25
CA THR A 668 -2.83 17.52 -25.38
C THR A 668 -2.09 17.25 -24.08
N VAL A 669 -2.76 17.40 -22.94
CA VAL A 669 -2.22 17.16 -21.59
C VAL A 669 -2.80 15.86 -21.07
N SER A 670 -1.92 14.94 -20.66
CA SER A 670 -2.30 13.67 -20.04
C SER A 670 -2.79 13.85 -18.60
N PHE A 671 -3.57 12.89 -18.09
CA PHE A 671 -4.02 12.92 -16.70
C PHE A 671 -2.84 12.89 -15.71
N GLU A 672 -1.80 12.09 -15.98
CA GLU A 672 -0.60 11.99 -15.16
C GLU A 672 0.19 13.31 -15.11
N GLU A 673 0.27 14.03 -16.24
CA GLU A 673 0.90 15.34 -16.29
C GLU A 673 0.05 16.40 -15.55
N HIS A 674 -1.27 16.35 -15.72
CA HIS A 674 -2.20 17.22 -15.00
C HIS A 674 -2.03 17.11 -13.47
N ILE A 675 -2.01 15.91 -12.90
CA ILE A 675 -1.89 15.74 -11.43
C ILE A 675 -0.49 16.07 -10.88
N LYS A 676 0.57 15.93 -11.69
CA LYS A 676 1.96 16.18 -11.26
C LYS A 676 2.37 17.63 -11.43
N CYS A 677 1.98 18.25 -12.54
CA CYS A 677 2.43 19.56 -12.95
C CYS A 677 1.40 20.64 -12.65
N GLU A 678 0.11 20.45 -12.97
CA GLU A 678 -0.92 21.49 -12.79
C GLU A 678 -1.56 21.44 -11.40
N HIS A 679 -2.13 20.28 -11.04
CA HIS A 679 -2.95 20.06 -9.84
C HIS A 679 -2.26 19.14 -8.82
N ASN A 680 -1.02 19.46 -8.50
CA ASN A 680 -0.29 18.78 -7.45
C ASN A 680 -0.73 19.29 -6.07
N MET A 681 -1.35 18.42 -5.26
CA MET A 681 -1.85 18.80 -3.93
C MET A 681 -0.78 19.38 -3.01
N TRP A 682 0.48 18.91 -3.12
CA TRP A 682 1.57 19.38 -2.28
C TRP A 682 1.98 20.80 -2.63
N HIS A 683 1.89 21.20 -3.90
CA HIS A 683 2.14 22.58 -4.30
C HIS A 683 1.13 23.54 -3.65
N TYR A 684 -0.14 23.15 -3.54
CA TYR A 684 -1.13 23.95 -2.79
C TYR A 684 -0.76 24.09 -1.31
N LEU A 685 -0.29 23.03 -0.66
CA LEU A 685 0.22 23.11 0.72
C LEU A 685 1.41 24.07 0.81
N TYR A 686 2.38 23.95 -0.10
CA TYR A 686 3.57 24.80 -0.10
C TYR A 686 3.21 26.28 -0.29
N PHE A 687 2.20 26.57 -1.11
CA PHE A 687 1.70 27.93 -1.30
C PHE A 687 1.03 28.48 -0.03
N ILE A 688 0.21 27.68 0.66
CA ILE A 688 -0.40 28.07 1.94
C ILE A 688 0.68 28.33 2.99
N VAL A 689 1.73 27.50 3.03
CA VAL A 689 2.86 27.68 3.94
C VAL A 689 3.67 28.94 3.59
N LEU A 690 3.91 29.20 2.29
CA LEU A 690 4.58 30.42 1.81
C LEU A 690 3.85 31.66 2.33
N VAL A 691 2.54 31.74 2.09
CA VAL A 691 1.69 32.89 2.49
C VAL A 691 1.60 33.06 4.01
N LYS A 692 1.84 32.00 4.80
CA LYS A 692 1.91 32.09 6.27
C LYS A 692 3.25 32.57 6.81
N VAL A 693 4.35 32.25 6.12
CA VAL A 693 5.71 32.57 6.57
C VAL A 693 6.19 33.92 6.02
N LYS A 694 5.76 34.27 4.81
CA LYS A 694 6.15 35.51 4.13
C LYS A 694 5.52 36.73 4.80
N ASP A 695 6.25 37.85 4.81
CA ASP A 695 5.76 39.09 5.41
C ASP A 695 4.56 39.66 4.61
N PRO A 696 3.48 40.10 5.29
CA PRO A 696 2.30 40.65 4.61
C PRO A 696 2.55 41.87 3.70
N THR A 697 3.66 42.59 3.90
CA THR A 697 4.03 43.75 3.07
C THR A 697 4.65 43.36 1.73
N GLU A 698 5.13 42.12 1.59
CA GLU A 698 5.77 41.58 0.38
C GLU A 698 4.82 40.74 -0.47
N PHE A 699 3.55 40.66 -0.09
CA PHE A 699 2.56 39.89 -0.82
C PHE A 699 2.32 40.46 -2.22
N THR A 700 2.35 39.57 -3.21
CA THR A 700 1.85 39.89 -4.54
C THR A 700 0.33 40.00 -4.53
N GLY A 701 -0.28 40.55 -5.59
CA GLY A 701 -1.74 40.67 -5.70
C GLY A 701 -2.48 39.34 -5.48
N PRO A 702 -2.10 38.25 -6.18
CA PRO A 702 -2.70 36.93 -5.97
C PRO A 702 -2.43 36.33 -4.59
N GLU A 703 -1.22 36.52 -4.02
CA GLU A 703 -0.89 36.06 -2.66
C GLU A 703 -1.77 36.73 -1.59
N SER A 704 -1.95 38.04 -1.69
CA SER A 704 -2.80 38.82 -0.77
C SER A 704 -4.27 38.38 -0.85
N TYR A 705 -4.75 38.07 -2.06
CA TYR A 705 -6.10 37.50 -2.25
C TYR A 705 -6.25 36.13 -1.58
N VAL A 706 -5.30 35.21 -1.80
CA VAL A 706 -5.36 33.89 -1.17
C VAL A 706 -5.19 33.99 0.35
N TYR A 707 -4.33 34.88 0.85
CA TYR A 707 -4.19 35.14 2.29
C TYR A 707 -5.53 35.53 2.93
N ALA A 708 -6.28 36.44 2.30
CA ALA A 708 -7.61 36.83 2.77
C ALA A 708 -8.59 35.64 2.77
N MET A 709 -8.62 34.85 1.68
CA MET A 709 -9.48 33.67 1.58
C MET A 709 -9.16 32.59 2.63
N VAL A 710 -7.87 32.33 2.87
CA VAL A 710 -7.39 31.38 3.89
C VAL A 710 -7.78 31.86 5.29
N LYS A 711 -7.63 33.17 5.57
CA LYS A 711 -8.03 33.78 6.84
C LYS A 711 -9.54 33.68 7.08
N ASP A 712 -10.34 33.85 6.04
CA ASP A 712 -11.80 33.76 6.09
C ASP A 712 -12.30 32.30 6.01
N ARG A 713 -11.40 31.33 5.89
CA ARG A 713 -11.69 29.89 5.68
C ARG A 713 -12.60 29.62 4.48
N ASN A 714 -12.48 30.42 3.43
CA ASN A 714 -13.17 30.20 2.16
C ASN A 714 -12.32 29.34 1.21
N LEU A 715 -12.91 28.31 0.61
CA LEU A 715 -12.28 27.36 -0.30
C LEU A 715 -12.59 27.64 -1.79
N ASP A 716 -13.30 28.71 -2.11
CA ASP A 716 -13.72 29.04 -3.49
C ASP A 716 -12.55 29.38 -4.43
N TRP A 717 -11.38 29.70 -3.87
CA TRP A 717 -10.17 30.00 -4.64
C TRP A 717 -9.51 28.75 -5.26
N PHE A 718 -9.91 27.54 -4.85
CA PHE A 718 -9.48 26.30 -5.49
C PHE A 718 -10.23 26.05 -6.81
N PRO A 719 -9.58 25.51 -7.85
CA PRO A 719 -10.26 25.08 -9.05
C PRO A 719 -11.17 23.88 -8.75
N ARG A 720 -12.45 23.98 -9.11
CA ARG A 720 -13.46 22.92 -8.93
C ARG A 720 -14.09 22.56 -10.26
N LEU A 721 -14.03 21.28 -10.63
CA LEU A 721 -14.54 20.71 -11.88
C LEU A 721 -14.08 21.46 -13.15
N ARG A 722 -12.89 22.06 -13.11
CA ARG A 722 -12.28 22.81 -14.22
C ARG A 722 -10.75 22.83 -14.11
N ALA A 723 -10.09 23.00 -15.24
CA ALA A 723 -8.64 23.17 -15.38
C ALA A 723 -8.35 24.09 -16.59
N MET A 724 -7.22 24.79 -16.60
CA MET A 724 -6.87 25.67 -17.73
C MET A 724 -6.65 24.88 -19.02
N SER A 725 -5.99 23.72 -18.93
CA SER A 725 -5.73 22.82 -20.06
C SER A 725 -7.01 22.41 -20.80
N LEU A 726 -8.09 22.13 -20.09
CA LEU A 726 -9.39 21.81 -20.68
C LEU A 726 -10.12 23.02 -21.25
N LEU A 727 -10.02 24.18 -20.61
CA LEU A 727 -10.61 25.43 -21.13
C LEU A 727 -9.94 25.87 -22.43
N MET A 728 -8.61 25.75 -22.51
CA MET A 728 -7.86 26.01 -23.73
C MET A 728 -8.24 25.02 -24.83
N ALA A 729 -8.35 23.73 -24.52
CA ALA A 729 -8.80 22.74 -25.49
C ALA A 729 -10.23 23.04 -26.00
N ALA A 730 -11.16 23.39 -25.11
CA ALA A 730 -12.53 23.72 -25.48
C ALA A 730 -12.62 25.00 -26.33
N GLN A 731 -11.74 25.99 -26.09
CA GLN A 731 -11.65 27.18 -26.93
C GLN A 731 -11.16 26.85 -28.34
N VAL A 732 -10.13 26.01 -28.47
CA VAL A 732 -9.64 25.56 -29.78
C VAL A 732 -10.70 24.77 -30.53
N ASP A 733 -11.44 23.90 -29.84
CA ASP A 733 -12.55 23.14 -30.43
C ASP A 733 -13.65 24.10 -30.92
N SER A 734 -14.02 25.10 -30.12
CA SER A 734 -15.02 26.12 -30.49
C SER A 734 -14.58 27.05 -31.62
N GLU A 735 -13.30 27.43 -31.66
CA GLU A 735 -12.73 28.18 -32.77
C GLU A 735 -12.71 27.36 -34.05
N GLY A 736 -12.35 26.08 -33.97
CA GLY A 736 -12.44 25.12 -35.08
C GLY A 736 -13.86 25.05 -35.66
N GLU A 737 -14.87 24.86 -34.81
CA GLU A 737 -16.28 24.85 -35.21
C GLU A 737 -16.72 26.18 -35.85
N GLN A 738 -16.27 27.33 -35.32
CA GLN A 738 -16.57 28.63 -35.92
C GLN A 738 -15.91 28.83 -37.29
N VAL A 739 -14.69 28.30 -37.49
CA VAL A 739 -14.02 28.33 -38.80
C VAL A 739 -14.77 27.46 -39.80
N GLU A 740 -15.21 26.26 -39.41
CA GLU A 740 -16.02 25.38 -40.26
C GLU A 740 -17.37 26.01 -40.63
N LEU A 741 -18.07 26.62 -39.67
CA LEU A 741 -19.32 27.35 -39.90
C LEU A 741 -19.15 28.52 -40.90
N ARG A 742 -18.08 29.30 -40.76
CA ARG A 742 -17.75 30.36 -41.73
C ARG A 742 -17.42 29.78 -43.11
N GLY A 743 -16.74 28.64 -43.17
CA GLY A 743 -16.48 27.91 -44.42
C GLY A 743 -17.77 27.48 -45.12
N LEU A 744 -18.71 26.87 -44.39
CA LEU A 744 -20.02 26.46 -44.90
C LEU A 744 -20.86 27.65 -45.34
N GLN A 745 -20.82 28.77 -44.62
CA GLN A 745 -21.53 29.99 -45.00
C GLN A 745 -21.00 30.56 -46.33
N THR A 746 -19.68 30.51 -46.55
CA THR A 746 -19.06 30.91 -47.82
C THR A 746 -19.49 29.98 -48.97
N GLN A 747 -19.58 28.67 -48.72
CA GLN A 747 -20.11 27.71 -49.69
C GLN A 747 -21.60 27.94 -50.00
N LEU A 748 -22.40 28.34 -49.01
CA LEU A 748 -23.80 28.68 -49.21
C LEU A 748 -23.95 29.94 -50.10
N GLU A 749 -23.14 30.97 -49.88
CA GLU A 749 -23.18 32.19 -50.70
C GLU A 749 -22.75 31.93 -52.15
N THR A 750 -21.73 31.10 -52.37
CA THR A 750 -21.30 30.70 -53.72
C THR A 750 -22.34 29.84 -54.43
N THR A 751 -23.01 28.92 -53.73
CA THR A 751 -24.11 28.14 -54.32
C THR A 751 -25.34 29.01 -54.59
N GLN A 752 -25.68 29.95 -53.72
CA GLN A 752 -26.79 30.89 -53.93
C GLN A 752 -26.56 31.80 -55.14
N THR A 753 -25.35 32.33 -55.31
CA THR A 753 -24.99 33.13 -56.49
C THR A 753 -25.01 32.30 -57.77
N LEU A 754 -24.55 31.05 -57.73
CA LEU A 754 -24.65 30.12 -58.86
C LEU A 754 -26.11 29.83 -59.23
N VAL A 755 -26.99 29.60 -58.26
CA VAL A 755 -28.43 29.40 -58.48
C VAL A 755 -29.08 30.64 -59.07
N ALA A 756 -28.71 31.84 -58.59
CA ALA A 756 -29.20 33.10 -59.15
C ALA A 756 -28.78 33.29 -60.61
N LEU A 757 -27.51 32.99 -60.93
CA LEU A 757 -26.98 33.06 -62.30
C LEU A 757 -27.70 32.06 -63.21
N LEU A 758 -27.90 30.82 -62.74
CA LEU A 758 -28.56 29.77 -63.50
C LEU A 758 -30.05 30.09 -63.73
N SER A 759 -30.72 30.68 -62.73
CA SER A 759 -32.08 31.21 -62.85
C SER A 759 -32.16 32.32 -63.90
N GLN A 760 -31.21 33.25 -63.91
CA GLN A 760 -31.14 34.31 -64.91
C GLN A 760 -30.94 33.74 -66.33
N GLN A 761 -30.03 32.78 -66.49
CA GLN A 761 -29.79 32.10 -67.76
C GLN A 761 -31.04 31.36 -68.25
N LEU A 762 -31.78 30.69 -67.35
CA LEU A 762 -33.05 30.04 -67.70
C LEU A 762 -34.12 31.07 -68.12
N SER A 763 -34.16 32.24 -67.47
CA SER A 763 -35.09 33.32 -67.84
C SER A 763 -34.76 33.91 -69.22
N GLU A 764 -33.49 34.19 -69.49
CA GLU A 764 -33.03 34.66 -70.80
C GLU A 764 -33.31 33.62 -71.89
N LEU A 765 -33.04 32.35 -71.63
CA LEU A 765 -33.27 31.27 -72.59
C LEU A 765 -34.78 31.06 -72.85
N LYS A 766 -35.62 31.21 -71.83
CA LYS A 766 -37.08 31.24 -71.97
C LYS A 766 -37.51 32.41 -72.85
N GLU A 767 -36.99 33.61 -72.61
CA GLU A 767 -37.34 34.79 -73.40
C GLU A 767 -36.91 34.63 -74.87
N GLN A 768 -35.70 34.16 -75.12
CA GLN A 768 -35.22 33.80 -76.47
C GLN A 768 -36.11 32.77 -77.15
N MET A 769 -36.55 31.72 -76.44
CA MET A 769 -37.48 30.71 -76.97
C MET A 769 -38.85 31.31 -77.30
N THR A 770 -39.37 32.23 -76.48
CA THR A 770 -40.62 32.93 -76.80
C THR A 770 -40.49 33.88 -77.97
N GLU A 771 -39.35 34.55 -78.10
CA GLU A 771 -39.09 35.49 -79.19
C GLU A 771 -38.86 34.74 -80.51
N GLN A 772 -38.16 33.61 -80.51
CA GLN A 772 -38.11 32.67 -81.64
C GLN A 772 -39.52 32.21 -82.04
N ARG A 773 -40.39 31.92 -81.08
CA ARG A 773 -41.78 31.54 -81.36
C ARG A 773 -42.56 32.67 -82.03
N LYS A 774 -42.40 33.92 -81.57
CA LYS A 774 -43.00 35.11 -82.21
C LYS A 774 -42.45 35.33 -83.62
N GLN A 775 -41.14 35.18 -83.84
CA GLN A 775 -40.52 35.28 -85.16
C GLN A 775 -41.06 34.20 -86.11
N ARG A 776 -41.19 32.95 -85.66
CA ARG A 776 -41.84 31.88 -86.44
C ARG A 776 -43.30 32.21 -86.77
N GLN A 777 -44.06 32.78 -85.84
CA GLN A 777 -45.42 33.26 -86.10
C GLN A 777 -45.46 34.42 -87.11
N ARG A 778 -44.48 35.33 -87.07
CA ARG A 778 -44.32 36.43 -88.04
C ARG A 778 -44.03 35.93 -89.45
N ILE A 779 -43.15 34.93 -89.58
CA ILE A 779 -42.87 34.25 -90.86
C ILE A 779 -44.13 33.51 -91.35
N GLY A 780 -44.89 32.88 -90.44
CA GLY A 780 -46.19 32.28 -90.77
C GLY A 780 -47.23 33.29 -91.28
N LEU A 781 -47.25 34.51 -90.74
CA LEU A 781 -48.13 35.60 -91.18
C LEU A 781 -47.73 36.15 -92.55
N LEU A 782 -46.43 36.28 -92.85
CA LEU A 782 -45.95 36.72 -94.17
C LEU A 782 -46.25 35.69 -95.27
N ASN A 783 -46.30 34.41 -94.94
CA ASN A 783 -46.82 33.38 -95.86
C ASN A 783 -48.35 33.42 -96.00
N SER A 784 -49.06 33.99 -95.03
CA SER A 784 -50.53 34.14 -95.07
C SER A 784 -50.98 35.30 -95.96
N THR A 785 -50.17 36.36 -96.11
CA THR A 785 -50.50 37.52 -96.97
C THR A 785 -50.21 37.29 -98.46
N SER A 786 -49.49 36.23 -98.83
CA SER A 786 -49.37 35.78 -100.23
C SER A 786 -50.65 35.07 -100.73
N ALA A 787 -51.64 34.84 -99.87
CA ALA A 787 -52.89 34.15 -100.21
C ALA A 787 -54.08 35.09 -100.52
N TYR A 788 -53.90 36.42 -100.56
CA TYR A 788 -55.00 37.38 -100.78
C TYR A 788 -55.05 38.04 -102.18
N TYR A 789 -54.15 37.65 -103.11
CA TYR A 789 -54.37 37.83 -104.56
C TYR A 789 -54.32 36.46 -105.25
N GLY A 790 -55.45 35.77 -105.21
CA GLY A 790 -55.68 34.51 -105.90
C GLY A 790 -57.16 34.18 -105.90
N ILE A 791 -57.92 34.86 -106.78
CA ILE A 791 -59.32 34.53 -107.06
C ILE A 791 -59.39 33.14 -107.69
N GLY A 792 -60.06 32.23 -106.98
CA GLY A 792 -61.09 31.36 -107.54
C GLY A 792 -60.66 30.03 -108.18
N GLY A 793 -60.97 28.91 -107.50
CA GLY A 793 -61.39 27.69 -108.19
C GLY A 793 -61.09 26.34 -107.53
N GLY A 794 -61.85 25.97 -106.49
CA GLY A 794 -62.10 24.58 -106.01
C GLY A 794 -61.07 24.00 -105.00
N GLY A 795 -61.33 23.77 -103.71
CA GLY A 795 -62.57 23.52 -102.95
C GLY A 795 -62.89 22.00 -102.91
N GLY A 796 -62.80 21.25 -101.81
CA GLY A 796 -62.41 21.56 -100.44
C GLY A 796 -62.56 20.37 -99.47
N VAL A 797 -61.78 20.43 -98.38
CA VAL A 797 -62.07 20.06 -96.97
C VAL A 797 -62.19 18.59 -96.52
N ASN A 798 -61.21 18.15 -95.72
CA ASN A 798 -61.31 17.62 -94.33
C ASN A 798 -59.87 17.59 -93.76
N VAL A 799 -59.43 18.27 -92.70
CA VAL A 799 -59.88 18.41 -91.28
C VAL A 799 -59.82 17.11 -90.49
N LEU A 800 -58.81 17.00 -89.61
CA LEU A 800 -58.77 16.45 -88.22
C LEU A 800 -57.27 16.20 -87.89
N ARG A 801 -56.59 16.95 -87.02
CA ARG A 801 -56.71 17.06 -85.54
C ARG A 801 -56.46 15.72 -84.83
N GLN A 802 -55.27 15.55 -84.24
CA GLN A 802 -55.13 15.11 -82.84
C GLN A 802 -53.67 15.34 -82.36
N GLN A 803 -53.37 16.25 -81.42
CA GLN A 803 -53.64 16.30 -79.98
C GLN A 803 -52.56 15.56 -79.15
N ASN A 804 -51.98 16.32 -78.21
CA ASN A 804 -51.43 15.93 -76.91
C ASN A 804 -50.52 14.69 -76.81
N GLN A 805 -49.29 14.93 -76.34
CA GLN A 805 -48.97 14.43 -75.01
C GLN A 805 -48.07 15.40 -74.24
N MET A 806 -48.65 15.91 -73.15
CA MET A 806 -47.97 16.52 -72.02
C MET A 806 -47.13 15.43 -71.34
N GLY A 807 -45.89 15.74 -70.94
CA GLY A 807 -45.00 14.75 -70.34
C GLY A 807 -43.73 15.36 -69.74
N ILE A 808 -43.90 16.11 -68.66
CA ILE A 808 -43.02 16.20 -67.49
C ILE A 808 -41.61 16.78 -67.71
N LEU A 809 -41.43 18.02 -67.23
CA LEU A 809 -40.50 18.34 -66.14
C LEU A 809 -41.11 19.44 -65.27
#